data_AF-A0A4P6MLT2-F1
#
_entry.id   AF-A0A4P6MLT2-F1
#
_cell.length_a   1.000
_cell.length_b   1.000
_cell.length_c   1.000
_cell.angle_alpha   90.00
_cell.angle_beta   90.00
_cell.angle_gamma   90.00
#
_symmetry.space_group_name_H-M   'P 1'
#
loop_
_entity.id
_entity.type
_entity.pdbx_description
1 polymer ?
#
loop_
_entity_poly.entity_id
_entity_poly.type
_entity_poly.pdbx_seq_one_letter_code
_entity_poly.pdbx_strand_id
1 'polypeptide(L)'
;MKLKILSLLSLTTIFPAVVACNTNNEKKEFLSAQKALKMFDKNATEIQIPDYITEIGPKAFSKFYNLVNVKLPKNLIKIAEGAFDYTPIKKINLPDTLQSLDGFNYTLIEELNLPQSLKKIGGFKEVLLHKIHFNEGLEEIKANSFDESDLTEVLLPKSLKILGGFAQTNITNLKLNDNLEKIHKNSFDDTKISNLELTQNIKELGGFARTSIRKLNLPNSLKIIEPNSFDSTLVQDLKLNTNLQKIGGFSHTTLKHIKFNENLEEIYENSFNEVEQLQSIELPNGLKKLGGFAKSNLSEINIPDTVIEIHPNTLAYSKNIKYLKLPNGLKKLGGFQGTLVNSLDLPLNLEQIYEGSFDSTPISTLNLPPKLIYLGGFANTNIKNLQIPQSVQFIAPHSFDLRSNIQLDPINLNLPNNLISLGGFKNWNIEKINLPNSLQTIEIGTLDNTKIQDLVLPPNLQNLGGFAGTGIKKINLPNSLINIYPNAFDETLISELNLPKKIQTLGGFAKTKIQKLNTPKSLKIIHKSSFDRTPISNLNLNNGLEVLGGFGFNENLTKLNIPNTVKQILPVSFNDTGIQNVILPDNLEILGGFGGRKSLISSINLPKNLKKITNDAFTYNPNIRTINLPDGLEELYGFGFTKIYELNLPPSIRKIGGFNQTLVSKLNLPPRLKSFSGFSETGVQELTLPKYVKEAEISKTYWPHLYLINIYSKYLINNREWVEDIKNQQIPFNDFTGEKNEKK
;
A
#
# COMPACT_ATOMS: atom_id res chain seq x y z
N MET A 1 -59.15 -59.42 -6.42
CA MET A 1 -60.52 -59.66 -6.92
C MET A 1 -61.21 -58.30 -7.08
N LYS A 2 -61.56 -57.93 -8.32
CA LYS A 2 -62.48 -56.85 -8.77
C LYS A 2 -62.23 -55.40 -8.29
N LEU A 3 -61.74 -54.51 -9.18
CA LEU A 3 -62.47 -53.60 -10.11
C LEU A 3 -62.81 -52.23 -9.46
N LYS A 4 -62.24 -51.10 -9.95
CA LYS A 4 -62.85 -50.04 -10.82
C LYS A 4 -63.96 -49.24 -10.09
N ILE A 5 -64.08 -47.90 -10.09
CA ILE A 5 -63.71 -46.83 -11.04
C ILE A 5 -64.03 -45.44 -10.41
N LEU A 6 -63.29 -44.39 -10.84
CA LEU A 6 -63.52 -42.92 -10.92
C LEU A 6 -64.36 -42.14 -9.87
N SER A 7 -63.81 -41.00 -9.40
CA SER A 7 -64.11 -39.67 -9.96
C SER A 7 -63.18 -38.55 -9.43
N LEU A 8 -62.79 -37.64 -10.33
CA LEU A 8 -62.02 -36.40 -10.09
C LEU A 8 -62.77 -35.38 -9.21
N LEU A 9 -62.06 -34.66 -8.33
CA LEU A 9 -61.85 -33.19 -8.40
C LEU A 9 -61.00 -32.65 -7.22
N SER A 10 -59.87 -32.04 -7.60
CA SER A 10 -59.07 -30.96 -6.99
C SER A 10 -58.87 -30.80 -5.47
N LEU A 11 -57.58 -30.74 -5.11
CA LEU A 11 -56.98 -30.36 -3.83
C LEU A 11 -57.32 -28.94 -3.36
N THR A 12 -57.54 -28.78 -2.06
CA THR A 12 -56.74 -27.90 -1.17
C THR A 12 -56.74 -28.44 0.26
N THR A 13 -55.60 -28.30 0.91
CA THR A 13 -55.13 -28.99 2.12
C THR A 13 -55.58 -28.35 3.44
N ILE A 14 -55.73 -29.22 4.44
CA ILE A 14 -56.19 -29.02 5.81
C ILE A 14 -54.98 -28.82 6.77
N PHE A 15 -55.03 -27.80 7.64
CA PHE A 15 -54.28 -27.66 8.92
C PHE A 15 -54.83 -28.64 9.99
N PRO A 16 -54.30 -28.83 11.23
CA PRO A 16 -53.02 -28.48 11.88
C PRO A 16 -52.40 -29.66 12.70
N ALA A 17 -51.24 -29.48 13.35
CA ALA A 17 -50.98 -29.93 14.73
C ALA A 17 -49.57 -29.52 15.23
N VAL A 18 -49.53 -29.15 16.51
CA VAL A 18 -48.42 -28.64 17.31
C VAL A 18 -47.47 -29.76 17.74
N VAL A 19 -46.15 -29.50 17.73
CA VAL A 19 -45.20 -30.14 18.66
C VAL A 19 -44.40 -29.03 19.35
N ALA A 20 -44.64 -28.88 20.65
CA ALA A 20 -43.79 -28.08 21.53
C ALA A 20 -42.53 -28.88 21.86
N CYS A 21 -41.36 -28.26 21.72
CA CYS A 21 -40.16 -28.68 22.43
C CYS A 21 -39.63 -27.46 23.19
N ASN A 22 -39.63 -27.60 24.51
CA ASN A 22 -39.24 -26.58 25.47
C ASN A 22 -37.76 -26.83 25.83
N THR A 23 -36.87 -25.91 25.49
CA THR A 23 -35.60 -25.73 26.20
C THR A 23 -35.26 -24.25 26.26
N ASN A 24 -35.40 -23.67 27.45
CA ASN A 24 -34.78 -22.42 27.86
C ASN A 24 -33.29 -22.43 27.49
N ASN A 25 -32.97 -21.65 26.48
CA ASN A 25 -31.70 -20.97 26.24
C ASN A 25 -32.01 -20.03 25.09
N GLU A 26 -32.35 -18.77 25.36
CA GLU A 26 -32.30 -17.72 24.34
C GLU A 26 -30.85 -17.71 23.81
N LYS A 27 -30.61 -18.46 22.73
CA LYS A 27 -29.31 -18.45 22.06
C LYS A 27 -29.16 -17.03 21.53
N LYS A 28 -28.39 -16.22 22.25
CA LYS A 28 -27.81 -14.96 21.74
C LYS A 28 -27.32 -15.23 20.34
N GLU A 29 -28.02 -14.71 19.34
CA GLU A 29 -27.69 -15.05 17.96
C GLU A 29 -26.83 -13.96 17.34
N PHE A 30 -25.67 -14.39 16.84
CA PHE A 30 -24.66 -13.58 16.19
C PHE A 30 -24.90 -13.54 14.67
N LEU A 31 -25.03 -12.34 14.12
CA LEU A 31 -25.20 -12.10 12.69
C LEU A 31 -23.84 -11.82 12.02
N SER A 32 -23.19 -12.88 11.52
CA SER A 32 -21.97 -12.76 10.71
C SER A 32 -22.25 -12.18 9.32
N ALA A 33 -21.22 -11.66 8.63
CA ALA A 33 -21.33 -11.20 7.24
C ALA A 33 -21.84 -12.27 6.26
N GLN A 34 -21.44 -13.53 6.44
CA GLN A 34 -21.94 -14.62 5.61
C GLN A 34 -23.44 -14.88 5.85
N LYS A 35 -23.90 -14.80 7.10
CA LYS A 35 -25.32 -14.94 7.43
C LYS A 35 -26.12 -13.76 6.88
N ALA A 36 -25.63 -12.53 7.04
CA ALA A 36 -26.27 -11.34 6.51
C ALA A 36 -26.48 -11.42 4.98
N LEU A 37 -25.45 -11.83 4.21
CA LEU A 37 -25.56 -12.01 2.76
C LEU A 37 -26.50 -13.13 2.32
N LYS A 38 -26.77 -14.12 3.18
CA LYS A 38 -27.77 -15.16 2.91
C LYS A 38 -29.19 -14.70 3.25
N MET A 39 -29.33 -13.82 4.23
CA MET A 39 -30.63 -13.38 4.76
C MET A 39 -31.17 -12.14 4.05
N PHE A 40 -30.29 -11.28 3.54
CA PHE A 40 -30.67 -9.97 3.01
C PHE A 40 -30.07 -9.71 1.63
N ASP A 41 -30.85 -9.07 0.76
CA ASP A 41 -30.37 -8.62 -0.55
C ASP A 41 -29.37 -7.47 -0.37
N LYS A 42 -28.20 -7.61 -0.98
CA LYS A 42 -27.13 -6.61 -0.98
C LYS A 42 -27.55 -5.27 -1.62
N ASN A 43 -28.58 -5.28 -2.47
CA ASN A 43 -29.13 -4.09 -3.11
C ASN A 43 -30.30 -3.46 -2.36
N ALA A 44 -30.72 -4.04 -1.22
CA ALA A 44 -31.86 -3.55 -0.45
C ALA A 44 -31.64 -2.10 0.02
N THR A 45 -32.71 -1.32 0.01
CA THR A 45 -32.74 0.05 0.53
C THR A 45 -33.18 0.13 1.98
N GLU A 46 -33.92 -0.88 2.45
CA GLU A 46 -34.36 -1.05 3.84
C GLU A 46 -34.15 -2.49 4.29
N ILE A 47 -33.69 -2.67 5.53
CA ILE A 47 -33.57 -3.98 6.19
C ILE A 47 -34.19 -3.93 7.58
N GLN A 48 -34.94 -4.98 7.92
CA GLN A 48 -35.36 -5.26 9.29
C GLN A 48 -34.61 -6.47 9.81
N ILE A 49 -33.77 -6.25 10.83
CA ILE A 49 -33.01 -7.33 11.45
C ILE A 49 -33.90 -8.01 12.51
N PRO A 50 -33.99 -9.35 12.54
CA PRO A 50 -34.85 -10.05 13.50
C PRO A 50 -34.48 -9.79 14.97
N ASP A 51 -35.50 -9.71 15.83
CA ASP A 51 -35.36 -9.38 17.27
C ASP A 51 -34.54 -10.40 18.08
N TYR A 52 -34.35 -11.62 17.58
CA TYR A 52 -33.53 -12.63 18.22
C TYR A 52 -32.01 -12.42 18.01
N ILE A 53 -31.61 -11.51 17.11
CA ILE A 53 -30.20 -11.14 16.91
C ILE A 53 -29.77 -10.19 18.03
N THR A 54 -28.75 -10.58 18.79
CA THR A 54 -28.20 -9.77 19.89
C THR A 54 -26.87 -9.12 19.53
N GLU A 55 -26.20 -9.58 18.47
CA GLU A 55 -24.92 -9.03 18.02
C GLU A 55 -24.81 -9.01 16.49
N ILE A 56 -24.39 -7.86 15.94
CA ILE A 56 -24.07 -7.70 14.51
C ILE A 56 -22.54 -7.78 14.36
N GLY A 57 -22.09 -8.76 13.58
CA GLY A 57 -20.69 -9.08 13.40
C GLY A 57 -19.92 -8.11 12.50
N PRO A 58 -18.58 -8.21 12.50
CA PRO A 58 -17.75 -7.33 11.69
C PRO A 58 -18.14 -7.39 10.21
N LYS A 59 -18.25 -6.21 9.58
CA LYS A 59 -18.57 -6.04 8.15
C LYS A 59 -19.87 -6.71 7.69
N ALA A 60 -20.84 -6.95 8.58
CA ALA A 60 -22.05 -7.70 8.27
C ALA A 60 -22.86 -7.14 7.08
N PHE A 61 -23.01 -5.83 7.05
CA PHE A 61 -23.70 -5.04 6.02
C PHE A 61 -22.75 -4.05 5.33
N SER A 62 -21.44 -4.26 5.44
CA SER A 62 -20.46 -3.39 4.78
C SER A 62 -20.69 -3.40 3.27
N LYS A 63 -20.64 -2.22 2.64
CA LYS A 63 -20.82 -2.01 1.20
C LYS A 63 -22.22 -2.37 0.68
N PHE A 64 -23.23 -2.33 1.54
CA PHE A 64 -24.62 -2.31 1.11
C PHE A 64 -24.95 -0.89 0.63
N TYR A 65 -24.46 -0.55 -0.57
CA TYR A 65 -24.40 0.83 -1.08
C TYR A 65 -25.75 1.52 -1.27
N ASN A 66 -26.85 0.78 -1.21
CA ASN A 66 -28.21 1.31 -1.33
C ASN A 66 -28.95 1.37 0.02
N LEU A 67 -28.39 0.81 1.09
CA LEU A 67 -29.07 0.64 2.37
C LEU A 67 -29.17 1.96 3.11
N VAL A 68 -30.38 2.53 3.13
CA VAL A 68 -30.66 3.82 3.77
C VAL A 68 -31.30 3.63 5.15
N ASN A 69 -32.17 2.62 5.29
CA ASN A 69 -32.97 2.40 6.49
C ASN A 69 -32.67 1.03 7.11
N VAL A 70 -32.40 1.00 8.42
CA VAL A 70 -32.19 -0.25 9.16
C VAL A 70 -33.01 -0.21 10.44
N LYS A 71 -33.87 -1.21 10.63
CA LYS A 71 -34.54 -1.46 11.91
C LYS A 71 -33.70 -2.45 12.71
N LEU A 72 -33.11 -1.97 13.80
CA LEU A 72 -32.26 -2.75 14.69
C LEU A 72 -33.11 -3.59 15.67
N PRO A 73 -32.61 -4.76 16.11
CA PRO A 73 -33.27 -5.59 17.12
C PRO A 73 -33.39 -4.86 18.45
N LYS A 74 -34.52 -5.01 19.15
CA LYS A 74 -34.74 -4.36 20.46
C LYS A 74 -33.75 -4.76 21.56
N ASN A 75 -33.22 -6.00 21.49
CA ASN A 75 -32.30 -6.58 22.47
C ASN A 75 -30.84 -6.59 21.98
N LEU A 76 -30.51 -5.73 21.01
CA LEU A 76 -29.16 -5.68 20.44
C LEU A 76 -28.16 -5.14 21.47
N ILE A 77 -27.08 -5.90 21.68
CA ILE A 77 -26.03 -5.58 22.66
C ILE A 77 -24.79 -4.99 21.96
N LYS A 78 -24.51 -5.42 20.72
CA LYS A 78 -23.26 -5.05 20.03
C LYS A 78 -23.44 -4.86 18.53
N ILE A 79 -22.81 -3.80 18.01
CA ILE A 79 -22.50 -3.59 16.60
C ILE A 79 -20.98 -3.58 16.47
N ALA A 80 -20.41 -4.57 15.79
CA ALA A 80 -18.97 -4.74 15.67
C ALA A 80 -18.34 -3.91 14.53
N GLU A 81 -17.01 -3.96 14.48
CA GLU A 81 -16.17 -3.17 13.58
C GLU A 81 -16.65 -3.24 12.11
N GLY A 82 -16.95 -2.07 11.57
CA GLY A 82 -17.34 -1.86 10.18
C GLY A 82 -18.62 -2.53 9.73
N ALA A 83 -19.50 -2.92 10.67
CA ALA A 83 -20.75 -3.63 10.38
C ALA A 83 -21.61 -2.98 9.29
N PHE A 84 -21.60 -1.66 9.16
CA PHE A 84 -22.37 -0.85 8.22
C PHE A 84 -21.48 0.12 7.41
N ASP A 85 -20.19 -0.17 7.28
CA ASP A 85 -19.27 0.69 6.53
C ASP A 85 -19.71 0.87 5.07
N TYR A 86 -19.51 2.07 4.51
CA TYR A 86 -19.88 2.40 3.13
C TYR A 86 -21.37 2.20 2.81
N THR A 87 -22.24 2.57 3.76
CA THR A 87 -23.70 2.60 3.56
C THR A 87 -24.21 4.05 3.55
N PRO A 88 -25.24 4.38 2.76
CA PRO A 88 -25.79 5.73 2.71
C PRO A 88 -26.73 6.06 3.89
N ILE A 89 -26.57 5.38 5.04
CA ILE A 89 -27.40 5.59 6.24
C ILE A 89 -27.18 7.02 6.74
N LYS A 90 -28.28 7.77 6.91
CA LYS A 90 -28.29 9.14 7.43
C LYS A 90 -28.66 9.25 8.90
N LYS A 91 -29.47 8.31 9.37
CA LYS A 91 -29.98 8.25 10.74
C LYS A 91 -30.14 6.79 11.12
N ILE A 92 -29.81 6.48 12.38
CA ILE A 92 -30.00 5.14 12.95
C ILE A 92 -30.57 5.29 14.35
N ASN A 93 -31.63 4.54 14.64
CA ASN A 93 -32.20 4.48 15.98
C ASN A 93 -31.52 3.33 16.73
N LEU A 94 -30.67 3.68 17.71
CA LEU A 94 -29.95 2.70 18.51
C LEU A 94 -30.84 2.22 19.68
N PRO A 95 -30.88 0.91 19.99
CA PRO A 95 -31.66 0.40 21.12
C PRO A 95 -30.98 0.66 22.46
N ASP A 96 -31.78 0.85 23.52
CA ASP A 96 -31.31 1.14 24.89
C ASP A 96 -30.51 0.00 25.54
N THR A 97 -30.44 -1.17 24.92
CA THR A 97 -29.63 -2.31 25.36
C THR A 97 -28.20 -2.31 24.81
N LEU A 98 -27.89 -1.41 23.88
CA LEU A 98 -26.62 -1.44 23.13
C LEU A 98 -25.45 -1.01 24.02
N GLN A 99 -24.43 -1.87 24.14
CA GLN A 99 -23.27 -1.65 25.00
C GLN A 99 -21.99 -1.32 24.22
N SER A 100 -21.89 -1.73 22.95
CA SER A 100 -20.74 -1.48 22.09
C SER A 100 -21.15 -1.18 20.66
N LEU A 101 -20.50 -0.17 20.06
CA LEU A 101 -20.82 0.36 18.73
C LEU A 101 -19.52 0.64 17.96
N ASP A 102 -19.34 0.09 16.76
CA ASP A 102 -18.08 0.22 16.00
C ASP A 102 -18.26 0.18 14.46
N GLY A 103 -19.43 0.56 13.94
CA GLY A 103 -19.92 -0.01 12.68
C GLY A 103 -20.06 0.91 11.45
N PHE A 104 -19.91 2.21 11.55
CA PHE A 104 -20.50 3.19 10.62
C PHE A 104 -19.48 4.12 9.93
N ASN A 105 -18.28 3.64 9.58
CA ASN A 105 -17.34 4.46 8.80
C ASN A 105 -17.88 4.71 7.39
N TYR A 106 -17.57 5.88 6.83
CA TYR A 106 -17.96 6.28 5.48
C TYR A 106 -19.48 6.23 5.27
N THR A 107 -20.23 6.64 6.29
CA THR A 107 -21.70 6.74 6.25
C THR A 107 -22.14 8.19 6.21
N LEU A 108 -23.40 8.43 5.87
CA LEU A 108 -23.95 9.79 5.76
C LEU A 108 -24.62 10.23 7.06
N ILE A 109 -24.23 9.68 8.22
CA ILE A 109 -24.88 9.97 9.48
C ILE A 109 -24.71 11.45 9.83
N GLU A 110 -25.84 12.14 9.96
CA GLU A 110 -25.93 13.59 10.26
C GLU A 110 -26.33 13.83 11.73
N GLU A 111 -26.98 12.84 12.37
CA GLU A 111 -27.39 12.90 13.78
C GLU A 111 -27.30 11.51 14.43
N LEU A 112 -26.90 11.48 15.70
CA LEU A 112 -26.74 10.24 16.46
C LEU A 112 -27.09 10.43 17.94
N ASN A 113 -28.07 9.67 18.41
CA ASN A 113 -28.44 9.61 19.82
C ASN A 113 -27.85 8.35 20.44
N LEU A 114 -26.98 8.51 21.44
CA LEU A 114 -26.30 7.38 22.08
C LEU A 114 -27.08 6.88 23.30
N PRO A 115 -27.29 5.55 23.44
CA PRO A 115 -28.03 4.99 24.57
C PRO A 115 -27.21 5.03 25.87
N GLN A 116 -27.89 5.11 27.02
CA GLN A 116 -27.23 5.21 28.33
C GLN A 116 -26.39 3.97 28.69
N SER A 117 -26.73 2.81 28.15
CA SER A 117 -26.00 1.54 28.31
C SER A 117 -24.66 1.50 27.59
N LEU A 118 -24.38 2.44 26.68
CA LEU A 118 -23.21 2.37 25.81
C LEU A 118 -21.92 2.57 26.62
N LYS A 119 -20.99 1.62 26.49
CA LYS A 119 -19.69 1.63 27.16
C LYS A 119 -18.53 1.94 26.24
N LYS A 120 -18.63 1.57 24.96
CA LYS A 120 -17.57 1.73 23.98
C LYS A 120 -18.12 2.17 22.63
N ILE A 121 -17.43 3.12 21.99
CA ILE A 121 -17.80 3.62 20.68
C ILE A 121 -16.60 3.68 19.73
N GLY A 122 -16.84 3.36 18.47
CA GLY A 122 -15.95 3.51 17.32
C GLY A 122 -16.69 3.48 16.00
N GLY A 123 -15.94 3.50 14.91
CA GLY A 123 -16.48 3.30 13.56
C GLY A 123 -17.41 4.42 13.08
N PHE A 124 -16.97 5.67 13.09
CA PHE A 124 -17.66 6.84 12.53
C PHE A 124 -16.68 7.75 11.76
N LYS A 125 -15.65 7.17 11.14
CA LYS A 125 -14.74 7.91 10.28
C LYS A 125 -15.49 8.45 9.06
N GLU A 126 -15.20 9.69 8.65
CA GLU A 126 -15.79 10.36 7.48
C GLU A 126 -17.33 10.34 7.50
N VAL A 127 -17.91 10.84 8.60
CA VAL A 127 -19.35 11.04 8.74
C VAL A 127 -19.71 12.53 8.82
N LEU A 128 -20.96 12.86 8.51
CA LEU A 128 -21.48 14.24 8.45
C LEU A 128 -21.95 14.78 9.81
N LEU A 129 -21.46 14.19 10.91
CA LEU A 129 -21.83 14.62 12.27
C LEU A 129 -21.14 15.95 12.59
N HIS A 130 -21.93 17.01 12.80
CA HIS A 130 -21.43 18.31 13.29
C HIS A 130 -21.27 18.37 14.81
N LYS A 131 -22.04 17.54 15.53
CA LYS A 131 -22.07 17.48 16.99
C LYS A 131 -22.40 16.08 17.46
N ILE A 132 -21.88 15.71 18.63
CA ILE A 132 -22.23 14.47 19.30
C ILE A 132 -22.37 14.69 20.82
N HIS A 133 -23.35 14.03 21.41
CA HIS A 133 -23.56 13.98 22.86
C HIS A 133 -23.24 12.57 23.36
N PHE A 134 -22.17 12.45 24.14
CA PHE A 134 -21.81 11.18 24.78
C PHE A 134 -22.60 10.95 26.06
N ASN A 135 -22.94 9.70 26.35
CA ASN A 135 -23.57 9.32 27.61
C ASN A 135 -22.54 9.27 28.75
N GLU A 136 -22.96 9.60 29.98
CA GLU A 136 -22.10 9.59 31.19
C GLU A 136 -21.64 8.19 31.63
N GLY A 137 -22.05 7.14 30.91
CA GLY A 137 -21.60 5.76 31.12
C GLY A 137 -20.46 5.32 30.20
N LEU A 138 -20.07 6.14 29.21
CA LEU A 138 -19.10 5.80 28.16
C LEU A 138 -17.67 5.76 28.71
N GLU A 139 -16.97 4.65 28.50
CA GLU A 139 -15.64 4.40 29.08
C GLU A 139 -14.51 4.52 28.03
N GLU A 140 -14.82 4.27 26.75
CA GLU A 140 -13.83 4.24 25.67
C GLU A 140 -14.40 4.81 24.36
N ILE A 141 -13.66 5.75 23.78
CA ILE A 141 -13.77 6.12 22.36
C ILE A 141 -12.53 5.54 21.67
N LYS A 142 -12.74 4.65 20.71
CA LYS A 142 -11.67 3.90 20.04
C LYS A 142 -10.81 4.80 19.15
N ALA A 143 -9.62 4.33 18.81
CA ALA A 143 -8.81 4.97 17.76
C ALA A 143 -9.60 5.08 16.44
N ASN A 144 -9.41 6.19 15.73
CA ASN A 144 -10.01 6.52 14.43
C ASN A 144 -11.55 6.65 14.40
N SER A 145 -12.23 6.67 15.55
CA SER A 145 -13.69 6.68 15.66
C SER A 145 -14.39 7.79 14.88
N PHE A 146 -13.93 9.04 14.94
CA PHE A 146 -14.56 10.22 14.32
C PHE A 146 -13.57 11.00 13.47
N ASP A 147 -12.53 10.33 12.96
CA ASP A 147 -11.58 10.97 12.05
C ASP A 147 -12.30 11.51 10.82
N GLU A 148 -11.88 12.67 10.33
CA GLU A 148 -12.40 13.30 9.11
C GLU A 148 -13.92 13.57 9.16
N SER A 149 -14.48 13.70 10.38
CA SER A 149 -15.87 14.12 10.58
C SER A 149 -16.00 15.65 10.69
N ASP A 150 -17.20 16.16 10.45
CA ASP A 150 -17.49 17.59 10.51
C ASP A 150 -17.65 18.16 11.94
N LEU A 151 -17.17 17.43 12.95
CA LEU A 151 -17.23 17.83 14.35
C LEU A 151 -16.42 19.11 14.59
N THR A 152 -17.04 20.10 15.23
CA THR A 152 -16.41 21.38 15.61
C THR A 152 -16.18 21.51 17.12
N GLU A 153 -16.94 20.75 17.91
CA GLU A 153 -16.84 20.68 19.36
C GLU A 153 -17.05 19.24 19.86
N VAL A 154 -16.44 18.92 21.01
CA VAL A 154 -16.65 17.63 21.67
C VAL A 154 -16.70 17.82 23.19
N LEU A 155 -17.76 17.32 23.82
CA LEU A 155 -17.91 17.30 25.28
C LEU A 155 -17.70 15.88 25.77
N LEU A 156 -16.58 15.64 26.47
CA LEU A 156 -16.22 14.31 26.96
C LEU A 156 -16.93 14.01 28.29
N PRO A 157 -17.53 12.80 28.45
CA PRO A 157 -18.21 12.43 29.68
C PRO A 157 -17.22 12.11 30.81
N LYS A 158 -17.67 12.21 32.06
CA LYS A 158 -16.77 12.00 33.22
C LYS A 158 -16.28 10.57 33.37
N SER A 159 -17.01 9.58 32.83
CA SER A 159 -16.65 8.17 32.89
C SER A 159 -15.53 7.77 31.92
N LEU A 160 -15.16 8.63 30.97
CA LEU A 160 -14.28 8.28 29.86
C LEU A 160 -12.82 8.10 30.32
N LYS A 161 -12.27 6.91 30.10
CA LYS A 161 -10.90 6.54 30.47
C LYS A 161 -9.94 6.50 29.28
N ILE A 162 -10.43 6.17 28.10
CA ILE A 162 -9.63 6.02 26.88
C ILE A 162 -10.26 6.86 25.77
N LEU A 163 -9.46 7.73 25.16
CA LEU A 163 -9.88 8.68 24.14
C LEU A 163 -9.15 8.42 22.81
N GLY A 164 -9.89 8.41 21.71
CA GLY A 164 -9.38 8.14 20.37
C GLY A 164 -10.20 8.80 19.27
N GLY A 165 -9.57 9.03 18.11
CA GLY A 165 -10.26 9.18 16.83
C GLY A 165 -11.04 10.46 16.59
N PHE A 166 -10.37 11.60 16.44
CA PHE A 166 -10.88 12.90 16.02
C PHE A 166 -9.88 13.60 15.07
N ALA A 167 -9.04 12.81 14.37
CA ALA A 167 -8.05 13.36 13.45
C ALA A 167 -8.75 14.11 12.31
N GLN A 168 -8.14 15.19 11.80
CA GLN A 168 -8.67 15.97 10.68
C GLN A 168 -10.10 16.51 10.90
N THR A 169 -10.52 16.69 12.15
CA THR A 169 -11.78 17.35 12.49
C THR A 169 -11.59 18.87 12.64
N ASN A 170 -12.69 19.62 12.71
CA ASN A 170 -12.68 21.08 12.88
C ASN A 170 -12.59 21.51 14.36
N ILE A 171 -12.23 20.60 15.27
CA ILE A 171 -12.14 20.87 16.70
C ILE A 171 -11.02 21.88 16.98
N THR A 172 -11.36 22.93 17.72
CA THR A 172 -10.46 24.02 18.12
C THR A 172 -10.19 24.04 19.63
N ASN A 173 -11.15 23.58 20.43
CA ASN A 173 -11.09 23.56 21.89
C ASN A 173 -11.39 22.14 22.38
N LEU A 174 -10.55 21.65 23.29
CA LEU A 174 -10.69 20.32 23.88
C LEU A 174 -10.59 20.45 25.40
N LYS A 175 -11.66 20.07 26.10
CA LYS A 175 -11.66 19.95 27.56
C LYS A 175 -11.60 18.47 27.93
N LEU A 176 -10.49 18.07 28.55
CA LEU A 176 -10.31 16.71 29.04
C LEU A 176 -11.02 16.51 30.38
N ASN A 177 -11.41 15.26 30.67
CA ASN A 177 -11.98 14.88 31.95
C ASN A 177 -10.90 14.30 32.88
N ASP A 178 -11.12 14.39 34.19
CA ASP A 178 -10.11 13.99 35.19
C ASP A 178 -9.86 12.48 35.25
N ASN A 179 -10.77 11.63 34.79
CA ASN A 179 -10.61 10.17 34.82
C ASN A 179 -9.90 9.61 33.57
N LEU A 180 -9.51 10.47 32.63
CA LEU A 180 -8.85 10.05 31.40
C LEU A 180 -7.46 9.50 31.70
N GLU A 181 -7.21 8.25 31.31
CA GLU A 181 -5.94 7.55 31.53
C GLU A 181 -5.07 7.49 30.27
N LYS A 182 -5.69 7.48 29.08
CA LYS A 182 -5.00 7.30 27.80
C LYS A 182 -5.63 8.10 26.67
N ILE A 183 -4.78 8.71 25.85
CA ILE A 183 -5.14 9.23 24.53
C ILE A 183 -4.41 8.40 23.47
N HIS A 184 -5.16 7.83 22.52
CA HIS A 184 -4.59 7.03 21.44
C HIS A 184 -3.73 7.87 20.50
N LYS A 185 -2.78 7.21 19.81
CA LYS A 185 -2.09 7.82 18.67
C LYS A 185 -3.07 8.37 17.65
N ASN A 186 -2.67 9.45 16.99
CA ASN A 186 -3.39 10.17 15.94
C ASN A 186 -4.72 10.84 16.33
N SER A 187 -5.18 10.72 17.57
CA SER A 187 -6.54 11.12 17.98
C SER A 187 -6.96 12.54 17.62
N PHE A 188 -6.07 13.52 17.59
CA PHE A 188 -6.36 14.92 17.26
C PHE A 188 -5.33 15.47 16.27
N ASP A 189 -4.72 14.60 15.48
CA ASP A 189 -3.83 15.02 14.40
C ASP A 189 -4.60 15.92 13.42
N ASP A 190 -3.93 16.92 12.86
CA ASP A 190 -4.53 17.87 11.88
C ASP A 190 -5.74 18.66 12.40
N THR A 191 -5.90 18.78 13.72
CA THR A 191 -6.91 19.66 14.32
C THR A 191 -6.35 21.06 14.59
N LYS A 192 -7.23 22.01 14.88
CA LYS A 192 -6.88 23.41 15.16
C LYS A 192 -6.66 23.70 16.65
N ILE A 193 -6.47 22.64 17.46
CA ILE A 193 -6.24 22.77 18.90
C ILE A 193 -4.94 23.57 19.13
N SER A 194 -5.03 24.61 19.95
CA SER A 194 -3.91 25.49 20.29
C SER A 194 -3.59 25.54 21.79
N ASN A 195 -4.59 25.27 22.64
CA ASN A 195 -4.43 25.10 24.08
C ASN A 195 -4.81 23.68 24.47
N LEU A 196 -3.93 23.00 25.21
CA LEU A 196 -4.16 21.66 25.71
C LEU A 196 -3.80 21.59 27.20
N GLU A 197 -4.81 21.40 28.03
CA GLU A 197 -4.66 21.23 29.47
C GLU A 197 -4.81 19.74 29.82
N LEU A 198 -3.70 19.10 30.15
CA LEU A 198 -3.65 17.69 30.53
C LEU A 198 -4.08 17.49 31.99
N THR A 199 -4.84 16.43 32.25
CA THR A 199 -5.28 16.04 33.60
C THR A 199 -4.26 15.11 34.27
N GLN A 200 -4.31 15.02 35.60
CA GLN A 200 -3.28 14.33 36.39
C GLN A 200 -3.34 12.80 36.33
N ASN A 201 -4.32 12.19 35.65
CA ASN A 201 -4.46 10.73 35.56
C ASN A 201 -3.96 10.13 34.23
N ILE A 202 -3.56 10.97 33.26
CA ILE A 202 -3.09 10.51 31.95
C ILE A 202 -1.73 9.82 32.07
N LYS A 203 -1.69 8.53 31.76
CA LYS A 203 -0.49 7.68 31.78
C LYS A 203 0.18 7.56 30.41
N GLU A 204 -0.62 7.63 29.34
CA GLU A 204 -0.17 7.48 27.95
C GLU A 204 -0.80 8.56 27.06
N LEU A 205 0.03 9.26 26.30
CA LEU A 205 -0.37 10.43 25.51
C LEU A 205 -0.02 10.26 24.03
N GLY A 206 -1.03 10.43 23.17
CA GLY A 206 -0.92 10.27 21.72
C GLY A 206 -1.71 11.32 20.94
N GLY A 207 -1.29 11.59 19.70
CA GLY A 207 -2.17 12.12 18.64
C GLY A 207 -2.52 13.60 18.68
N PHE A 208 -1.54 14.48 18.56
CA PHE A 208 -1.69 15.93 18.40
C PHE A 208 -0.74 16.47 17.32
N ALA A 209 -0.39 15.65 16.31
CA ALA A 209 0.48 16.09 15.23
C ALA A 209 -0.19 17.19 14.40
N ARG A 210 0.59 18.14 13.89
CA ARG A 210 0.12 19.27 13.06
C ARG A 210 -0.97 20.12 13.73
N THR A 211 -0.99 20.15 15.06
CA THR A 211 -1.82 21.08 15.85
C THR A 211 -1.09 22.40 16.10
N SER A 212 -1.83 23.42 16.55
CA SER A 212 -1.30 24.75 16.87
C SER A 212 -0.82 24.89 18.32
N ILE A 213 -0.54 23.77 19.00
CA ILE A 213 -0.12 23.76 20.41
C ILE A 213 1.27 24.40 20.55
N ARG A 214 1.38 25.38 21.45
CA ARG A 214 2.63 26.12 21.76
C ARG A 214 3.24 25.78 23.10
N LYS A 215 2.41 25.49 24.09
CA LYS A 215 2.81 25.18 25.46
C LYS A 215 2.21 23.85 25.88
N LEU A 216 3.02 22.99 26.47
CA LEU A 216 2.62 21.68 26.93
C LEU A 216 3.17 21.43 28.34
N ASN A 217 2.27 21.25 29.31
CA ASN A 217 2.63 20.88 30.67
C ASN A 217 2.30 19.41 30.88
N LEU A 218 3.31 18.57 31.09
CA LEU A 218 3.12 17.13 31.26
C LEU A 218 2.74 16.80 32.72
N PRO A 219 1.70 15.97 32.97
CA PRO A 219 1.32 15.56 34.32
C PRO A 219 2.32 14.55 34.89
N ASN A 220 2.39 14.45 36.22
CA ASN A 220 3.34 13.56 36.91
C ASN A 220 3.04 12.06 36.72
N SER A 221 1.81 11.70 36.36
CA SER A 221 1.42 10.31 36.09
C SER A 221 1.84 9.80 34.71
N LEU A 222 2.23 10.70 33.80
CA LEU A 222 2.52 10.37 32.41
C LEU A 222 3.82 9.58 32.29
N LYS A 223 3.73 8.38 31.72
CA LYS A 223 4.86 7.46 31.51
C LYS A 223 5.29 7.36 30.05
N ILE A 224 4.37 7.53 29.11
CA ILE A 224 4.62 7.32 27.67
C ILE A 224 4.03 8.48 26.87
N ILE A 225 4.87 9.07 26.01
CA ILE A 225 4.40 9.83 24.85
C ILE A 225 4.61 8.94 23.62
N GLU A 226 3.53 8.67 22.90
CA GLU A 226 3.54 7.80 21.72
C GLU A 226 4.30 8.46 20.55
N PRO A 227 4.80 7.67 19.58
CA PRO A 227 5.42 8.19 18.36
C PRO A 227 4.53 9.21 17.64
N ASN A 228 5.16 10.22 17.03
CA ASN A 228 4.56 11.27 16.21
C ASN A 228 3.57 12.22 16.94
N SER A 229 3.34 12.05 18.25
CA SER A 229 2.24 12.71 18.97
C SER A 229 2.22 14.23 18.91
N PHE A 230 3.37 14.89 18.75
CA PHE A 230 3.46 16.35 18.71
C PHE A 230 4.30 16.82 17.52
N ASP A 231 4.34 16.02 16.46
CA ASP A 231 5.07 16.39 15.25
C ASP A 231 4.45 17.61 14.59
N SER A 232 5.27 18.50 14.05
CA SER A 232 4.87 19.73 13.40
C SER A 232 3.98 20.63 14.27
N THR A 233 4.16 20.59 15.59
CA THR A 233 3.56 21.54 16.53
C THR A 233 4.48 22.73 16.76
N LEU A 234 3.94 23.78 17.39
CA LEU A 234 4.65 25.04 17.66
C LEU A 234 5.29 25.06 19.06
N VAL A 235 5.54 23.89 19.65
CA VAL A 235 6.15 23.78 20.99
C VAL A 235 7.59 24.30 20.94
N GLN A 236 7.91 25.24 21.84
CA GLN A 236 9.23 25.88 21.94
C GLN A 236 10.00 25.46 23.20
N ASP A 237 9.27 25.27 24.30
CA ASP A 237 9.80 24.82 25.58
C ASP A 237 8.99 23.59 26.04
N LEU A 238 9.68 22.49 26.33
CA LEU A 238 9.08 21.26 26.83
C LEU A 238 9.74 20.86 28.15
N LYS A 239 8.96 20.91 29.24
CA LYS A 239 9.39 20.41 30.55
C LYS A 239 8.88 18.98 30.74
N LEU A 240 9.80 18.02 30.80
CA LEU A 240 9.46 16.63 31.08
C LEU A 240 9.13 16.41 32.56
N ASN A 241 8.22 15.47 32.83
CA ASN A 241 7.92 15.01 34.19
C ASN A 241 8.96 13.97 34.64
N THR A 242 9.06 13.72 35.94
CA THR A 242 10.09 12.82 36.50
C THR A 242 9.86 11.34 36.23
N ASN A 243 8.63 10.92 35.95
CA ASN A 243 8.21 9.52 35.78
C ASN A 243 8.12 9.07 34.31
N LEU A 244 8.44 9.95 33.35
CA LEU A 244 8.39 9.62 31.93
C LEU A 244 9.42 8.54 31.61
N GLN A 245 8.98 7.43 31.01
CA GLN A 245 9.84 6.29 30.66
C GLN A 245 10.10 6.23 29.16
N LYS A 246 9.15 6.65 28.33
CA LYS A 246 9.28 6.62 26.87
C LYS A 246 8.76 7.90 26.23
N ILE A 247 9.49 8.41 25.24
CA ILE A 247 9.12 9.63 24.52
C ILE A 247 9.17 9.44 23.01
N GLY A 248 8.11 9.90 22.36
CA GLY A 248 7.93 9.90 20.91
C GLY A 248 7.52 11.27 20.38
N GLY A 249 7.80 11.50 19.10
CA GLY A 249 7.34 12.66 18.34
C GLY A 249 8.19 13.93 18.53
N PHE A 250 7.56 15.10 18.36
CA PHE A 250 8.20 16.41 18.32
C PHE A 250 9.09 16.67 17.09
N SER A 251 8.91 15.91 16.01
CA SER A 251 9.56 16.20 14.72
C SER A 251 9.09 17.55 14.19
N HIS A 252 9.94 18.30 13.48
CA HIS A 252 9.60 19.61 12.89
C HIS A 252 9.03 20.62 13.90
N THR A 253 9.40 20.51 15.17
CA THR A 253 9.04 21.49 16.21
C THR A 253 10.09 22.59 16.32
N THR A 254 9.75 23.63 17.08
CA THR A 254 10.62 24.79 17.32
C THR A 254 11.38 24.72 18.65
N LEU A 255 11.62 23.51 19.16
CA LEU A 255 12.32 23.30 20.44
C LEU A 255 13.77 23.80 20.36
N LYS A 256 14.18 24.61 21.34
CA LYS A 256 15.57 25.10 21.47
C LYS A 256 16.39 24.27 22.44
N HIS A 257 15.75 23.81 23.50
CA HIS A 257 16.36 23.04 24.56
C HIS A 257 15.40 21.95 25.02
N ILE A 258 15.96 20.82 25.44
CA ILE A 258 15.22 19.77 26.12
C ILE A 258 16.07 19.21 27.24
N LYS A 259 15.46 19.04 28.41
CA LYS A 259 16.07 18.33 29.54
C LYS A 259 15.32 17.02 29.75
N PHE A 260 15.99 15.92 29.44
CA PHE A 260 15.44 14.60 29.68
C PHE A 260 15.42 14.27 31.19
N ASN A 261 14.48 13.42 31.62
CA ASN A 261 14.41 12.96 33.00
C ASN A 261 15.22 11.66 33.18
N GLU A 262 15.68 11.40 34.41
CA GLU A 262 16.56 10.26 34.71
C GLU A 262 15.90 8.88 34.52
N ASN A 263 14.56 8.80 34.57
CA ASN A 263 13.82 7.55 34.40
C ASN A 263 13.51 7.23 32.92
N LEU A 264 13.97 8.05 31.97
CA LEU A 264 13.72 7.80 30.55
C LEU A 264 14.55 6.61 30.07
N GLU A 265 13.86 5.61 29.52
CA GLU A 265 14.42 4.35 29.05
C GLU A 265 14.51 4.28 27.51
N GLU A 266 13.63 4.98 26.80
CA GLU A 266 13.54 4.90 25.33
C GLU A 266 13.12 6.23 24.70
N ILE A 267 13.87 6.63 23.67
CA ILE A 267 13.46 7.65 22.69
C ILE A 267 13.07 6.90 21.42
N TYR A 268 11.81 7.05 20.99
CA TYR A 268 11.30 6.34 19.82
C TYR A 268 11.93 6.83 18.51
N GLU A 269 11.83 6.00 17.47
CA GLU A 269 12.20 6.37 16.11
C GLU A 269 11.52 7.68 15.67
N ASN A 270 12.24 8.46 14.86
CA ASN A 270 11.84 9.74 14.31
C ASN A 270 11.58 10.88 15.30
N SER A 271 11.64 10.64 16.62
CA SER A 271 11.45 11.69 17.61
C SER A 271 12.46 12.83 17.43
N PHE A 272 12.03 14.07 17.56
CA PHE A 272 12.90 15.25 17.39
C PHE A 272 13.64 15.34 16.04
N ASN A 273 13.13 14.68 14.99
CA ASN A 273 13.67 14.88 13.65
C ASN A 273 13.42 16.31 13.17
N GLU A 274 14.35 16.90 12.43
CA GLU A 274 14.20 18.23 11.80
C GLU A 274 13.91 19.34 12.83
N VAL A 275 14.43 19.18 14.05
CA VAL A 275 14.42 20.21 15.10
C VAL A 275 15.72 21.01 14.98
N GLU A 276 15.77 21.93 14.03
CA GLU A 276 16.99 22.65 13.64
C GLU A 276 17.52 23.58 14.74
N GLN A 277 16.68 24.01 15.68
CA GLN A 277 17.10 24.91 16.77
C GLN A 277 17.82 24.18 17.92
N LEU A 278 17.74 22.84 17.96
CA LEU A 278 18.36 22.04 19.00
C LEU A 278 19.85 21.79 18.67
N GLN A 279 20.74 22.44 19.44
CA GLN A 279 22.19 22.43 19.21
C GLN A 279 22.96 21.46 20.12
N SER A 280 22.40 21.14 21.29
CA SER A 280 22.95 20.17 22.24
C SER A 280 21.84 19.44 22.98
N ILE A 281 22.16 18.22 23.44
CA ILE A 281 21.30 17.40 24.29
C ILE A 281 22.13 16.66 25.32
N GLU A 282 21.53 16.43 26.49
CA GLU A 282 22.09 15.55 27.52
C GLU A 282 21.18 14.32 27.64
N LEU A 283 21.69 13.16 27.24
CA LEU A 283 20.95 11.90 27.36
C LEU A 283 21.04 11.35 28.80
N PRO A 284 19.94 10.81 29.36
CA PRO A 284 19.94 10.31 30.73
C PRO A 284 20.66 8.97 30.84
N ASN A 285 21.32 8.73 31.97
CA ASN A 285 22.13 7.51 32.18
C ASN A 285 21.31 6.21 32.18
N GLY A 286 20.00 6.28 32.39
CA GLY A 286 19.09 5.12 32.34
C GLY A 286 18.73 4.65 30.92
N LEU A 287 19.03 5.43 29.89
CA LEU A 287 18.55 5.21 28.53
C LEU A 287 19.02 3.86 27.95
N LYS A 288 18.08 3.05 27.45
CA LYS A 288 18.34 1.74 26.85
C LYS A 288 18.28 1.76 25.33
N LYS A 289 17.41 2.58 24.76
CA LYS A 289 17.17 2.67 23.32
C LYS A 289 17.14 4.11 22.84
N LEU A 290 17.89 4.39 21.77
CA LEU A 290 18.03 5.72 21.20
C LEU A 290 17.52 5.74 19.76
N GLY A 291 16.50 6.55 19.50
CA GLY A 291 15.99 6.91 18.18
C GLY A 291 16.05 8.42 17.93
N GLY A 292 15.70 8.84 16.71
CA GLY A 292 15.36 10.23 16.41
C GLY A 292 16.53 11.17 16.05
N PHE A 293 16.28 12.48 16.13
CA PHE A 293 17.25 13.56 15.84
C PHE A 293 17.82 13.58 14.41
N ALA A 294 17.14 12.98 13.43
CA ALA A 294 17.53 13.10 12.04
C ALA A 294 17.52 14.58 11.60
N LYS A 295 18.48 14.98 10.76
CA LYS A 295 18.68 16.34 10.27
C LYS A 295 18.74 17.37 11.40
N SER A 296 19.31 16.98 12.54
CA SER A 296 19.54 17.90 13.66
C SER A 296 20.82 18.72 13.42
N ASN A 297 20.91 19.84 14.15
CA ASN A 297 22.12 20.67 14.16
C ASN A 297 23.11 20.29 15.28
N LEU A 298 22.89 19.15 15.95
CA LEU A 298 23.77 18.62 16.99
C LEU A 298 25.19 18.43 16.45
N SER A 299 26.20 18.98 17.13
CA SER A 299 27.61 18.81 16.79
C SER A 299 28.26 17.59 17.45
N GLU A 300 27.70 17.15 18.57
CA GLU A 300 28.14 15.99 19.33
C GLU A 300 26.95 15.34 20.05
N ILE A 301 27.14 14.09 20.46
CA ILE A 301 26.19 13.35 21.27
C ILE A 301 26.94 12.39 22.19
N ASN A 302 26.67 12.48 23.49
CA ASN A 302 27.22 11.57 24.48
C ASN A 302 26.22 10.44 24.71
N ILE A 303 26.44 9.29 24.07
CA ILE A 303 25.57 8.12 24.20
C ILE A 303 25.94 7.34 25.48
N PRO A 304 25.00 7.14 26.43
CA PRO A 304 25.26 6.42 27.66
C PRO A 304 25.64 4.94 27.45
N ASP A 305 26.48 4.39 28.32
CA ASP A 305 26.92 2.97 28.27
C ASP A 305 25.78 1.95 28.46
N THR A 306 24.65 2.41 28.97
CA THR A 306 23.42 1.62 29.18
C THR A 306 22.62 1.38 27.89
N VAL A 307 22.91 2.12 26.81
CA VAL A 307 22.23 1.98 25.53
C VAL A 307 22.64 0.67 24.86
N ILE A 308 21.64 -0.19 24.61
CA ILE A 308 21.83 -1.50 23.98
C ILE A 308 21.44 -1.50 22.50
N GLU A 309 20.68 -0.49 22.06
CA GLU A 309 20.17 -0.37 20.70
C GLU A 309 20.06 1.09 20.28
N ILE A 310 20.61 1.40 19.10
CA ILE A 310 20.39 2.65 18.38
C ILE A 310 19.54 2.32 17.16
N HIS A 311 18.36 2.94 17.06
CA HIS A 311 17.39 2.64 16.02
C HIS A 311 17.82 3.17 14.63
N PRO A 312 17.24 2.64 13.53
CA PRO A 312 17.37 3.23 12.20
C PRO A 312 17.06 4.73 12.17
N ASN A 313 17.69 5.43 11.23
CA ASN A 313 17.61 6.89 11.01
C ASN A 313 18.01 7.81 12.18
N THR A 314 18.47 7.27 13.32
CA THR A 314 19.01 8.09 14.43
C THR A 314 20.14 9.01 13.96
N LEU A 315 19.95 10.32 14.03
CA LEU A 315 20.90 11.33 13.54
C LEU A 315 21.14 11.32 12.02
N ALA A 316 20.31 10.65 11.21
CA ALA A 316 20.47 10.65 9.76
C ALA A 316 20.50 12.08 9.21
N TYR A 317 21.47 12.40 8.36
CA TYR A 317 21.73 13.70 7.75
C TYR A 317 22.03 14.82 8.75
N SER A 318 22.42 14.50 9.99
CA SER A 318 22.93 15.48 10.95
C SER A 318 24.38 15.82 10.62
N LYS A 319 24.56 16.78 9.71
CA LYS A 319 25.84 17.09 9.05
C LYS A 319 26.93 17.63 9.97
N ASN A 320 26.60 18.00 11.21
CA ASN A 320 27.57 18.50 12.17
C ASN A 320 28.25 17.37 12.98
N ILE A 321 27.70 16.16 12.99
CA ILE A 321 28.26 15.00 13.68
C ILE A 321 29.46 14.46 12.88
N LYS A 322 30.66 14.53 13.48
CA LYS A 322 31.94 14.07 12.90
C LYS A 322 32.59 12.92 13.65
N TYR A 323 32.30 12.79 14.93
CA TYR A 323 32.86 11.78 15.82
C TYR A 323 31.73 11.09 16.57
N LEU A 324 31.88 9.79 16.80
CA LEU A 324 30.89 8.99 17.49
C LEU A 324 31.59 8.05 18.46
N LYS A 325 31.28 8.18 19.75
CA LYS A 325 31.66 7.21 20.76
C LYS A 325 30.48 6.26 20.98
N LEU A 326 30.67 4.99 20.65
CA LEU A 326 29.66 3.96 20.83
C LEU A 326 29.80 3.26 22.19
N PRO A 327 28.68 2.88 22.84
CA PRO A 327 28.73 2.20 24.13
C PRO A 327 29.18 0.73 23.98
N ASN A 328 29.99 0.24 24.92
CA ASN A 328 30.56 -1.11 24.86
C ASN A 328 29.50 -2.23 24.89
N GLY A 329 28.35 -1.97 25.52
CA GLY A 329 27.22 -2.90 25.63
C GLY A 329 26.28 -2.93 24.42
N LEU A 330 26.55 -2.13 23.38
CA LEU A 330 25.68 -2.01 22.21
C LEU A 330 25.56 -3.33 21.47
N LYS A 331 24.31 -3.76 21.19
CA LYS A 331 24.01 -4.96 20.40
C LYS A 331 23.53 -4.66 19.00
N LYS A 332 22.82 -3.54 18.82
CA LYS A 332 22.23 -3.13 17.53
C LYS A 332 22.50 -1.66 17.23
N LEU A 333 22.95 -1.38 16.01
CA LEU A 333 23.42 -0.06 15.60
C LEU A 333 22.72 0.42 14.32
N GLY A 334 22.14 1.61 14.36
CA GLY A 334 21.44 2.28 13.25
C GLY A 334 21.74 3.78 13.17
N GLY A 335 21.42 4.41 12.03
CA GLY A 335 20.98 5.81 12.02
C GLY A 335 21.85 6.89 11.38
N PHE A 336 23.16 6.75 11.33
CA PHE A 336 24.10 7.83 10.98
C PHE A 336 24.28 8.11 9.47
N GLN A 337 23.30 7.78 8.64
CA GLN A 337 23.32 8.05 7.19
C GLN A 337 23.63 9.52 6.92
N GLY A 338 24.48 9.85 5.96
CA GLY A 338 24.72 11.21 5.50
C GLY A 338 25.34 12.16 6.54
N THR A 339 25.84 11.63 7.66
CA THR A 339 26.65 12.38 8.63
C THR A 339 28.09 12.54 8.14
N LEU A 340 28.90 13.32 8.84
CA LEU A 340 30.32 13.50 8.55
C LEU A 340 31.23 12.59 9.38
N VAL A 341 30.67 11.52 9.96
CA VAL A 341 31.45 10.50 10.71
C VAL A 341 32.47 9.86 9.77
N ASN A 342 33.75 10.00 10.09
CA ASN A 342 34.87 9.54 9.25
C ASN A 342 35.65 8.36 9.84
N SER A 343 35.48 8.10 11.14
CA SER A 343 36.09 6.98 11.87
C SER A 343 35.05 6.36 12.80
N LEU A 344 35.15 5.05 13.01
CA LEU A 344 34.18 4.28 13.77
C LEU A 344 34.85 3.14 14.54
N ASP A 345 34.78 3.20 15.86
CA ASP A 345 35.16 2.09 16.74
C ASP A 345 33.91 1.28 17.09
N LEU A 346 33.74 0.15 16.41
CA LEU A 346 32.59 -0.73 16.61
C LEU A 346 32.77 -1.60 17.88
N PRO A 347 31.75 -1.69 18.77
CA PRO A 347 31.82 -2.53 19.96
C PRO A 347 31.97 -4.02 19.64
N LEU A 348 32.79 -4.75 20.41
CA LEU A 348 33.10 -6.17 20.18
C LEU A 348 31.87 -7.10 20.24
N ASN A 349 30.84 -6.71 21.00
CA ASN A 349 29.61 -7.49 21.19
C ASN A 349 28.48 -7.10 20.25
N LEU A 350 28.73 -6.23 19.26
CA LEU A 350 27.71 -5.81 18.32
C LEU A 350 27.27 -6.99 17.45
N GLU A 351 25.97 -7.26 17.43
CA GLU A 351 25.34 -8.39 16.74
C GLU A 351 24.72 -7.95 15.41
N GLN A 352 24.30 -6.69 15.29
CA GLN A 352 23.59 -6.18 14.11
C GLN A 352 23.92 -4.71 13.81
N ILE A 353 24.15 -4.43 12.52
CA ILE A 353 24.14 -3.08 11.95
C ILE A 353 22.94 -3.00 10.99
N TYR A 354 22.03 -2.05 11.22
CA TYR A 354 20.84 -1.87 10.39
C TYR A 354 21.19 -1.42 8.96
N GLU A 355 20.28 -1.66 8.01
CA GLU A 355 20.39 -1.12 6.65
C GLU A 355 20.48 0.42 6.68
N GLY A 356 21.24 1.01 5.76
CA GLY A 356 21.39 2.46 5.63
C GLY A 356 22.23 3.14 6.70
N SER A 357 22.64 2.46 7.77
CA SER A 357 23.19 3.06 9.00
C SER A 357 24.33 4.05 8.81
N PHE A 358 25.19 3.85 7.82
CA PHE A 358 26.34 4.71 7.55
C PHE A 358 26.43 5.09 6.06
N ASP A 359 25.32 5.03 5.35
CA ASP A 359 25.31 5.35 3.93
C ASP A 359 25.70 6.81 3.71
N SER A 360 26.46 7.10 2.66
CA SER A 360 26.94 8.45 2.32
C SER A 360 27.74 9.14 3.44
N THR A 361 28.44 8.37 4.26
CA THR A 361 29.41 8.89 5.24
C THR A 361 30.84 8.86 4.69
N PRO A 362 31.76 9.72 5.14
CA PRO A 362 33.14 9.75 4.65
C PRO A 362 34.03 8.60 5.15
N ILE A 363 33.50 7.60 5.86
CA ILE A 363 34.23 6.45 6.40
C ILE A 363 35.05 5.76 5.30
N SER A 364 36.34 5.56 5.56
CA SER A 364 37.28 4.94 4.61
C SER A 364 37.87 3.62 5.10
N THR A 365 37.83 3.37 6.41
CA THR A 365 38.29 2.13 7.04
C THR A 365 37.21 1.59 7.97
N LEU A 366 37.05 0.27 8.03
CA LEU A 366 36.00 -0.37 8.81
C LEU A 366 36.49 -1.71 9.36
N ASN A 367 36.56 -1.81 10.68
CA ASN A 367 36.86 -3.04 11.40
C ASN A 367 35.56 -3.62 11.95
N LEU A 368 35.08 -4.71 11.35
CA LEU A 368 33.83 -5.34 11.74
C LEU A 368 34.02 -6.27 12.97
N PRO A 369 33.11 -6.24 13.95
CA PRO A 369 33.24 -7.01 15.18
C PRO A 369 32.97 -8.51 14.98
N PRO A 370 33.62 -9.40 15.76
CA PRO A 370 33.61 -10.85 15.53
C PRO A 370 32.28 -11.54 15.88
N LYS A 371 31.34 -10.86 16.53
CA LYS A 371 30.00 -11.37 16.86
C LYS A 371 28.91 -10.88 15.90
N LEU A 372 29.26 -10.13 14.87
CA LEU A 372 28.30 -9.55 13.94
C LEU A 372 27.59 -10.65 13.15
N ILE A 373 26.25 -10.68 13.19
CA ILE A 373 25.41 -11.64 12.48
C ILE A 373 24.77 -10.99 11.26
N TYR A 374 24.31 -9.74 11.40
CA TYR A 374 23.63 -8.98 10.35
C TYR A 374 24.39 -7.70 10.03
N LEU A 375 24.84 -7.56 8.78
CA LEU A 375 25.63 -6.43 8.28
C LEU A 375 24.82 -5.62 7.26
N GLY A 376 24.45 -4.40 7.62
CA GLY A 376 23.77 -3.45 6.75
C GLY A 376 24.52 -2.12 6.59
N GLY A 377 24.19 -1.40 5.51
CA GLY A 377 24.61 -0.02 5.28
C GLY A 377 25.97 0.15 4.60
N PHE A 378 26.55 1.34 4.75
CA PHE A 378 27.82 1.78 4.16
C PHE A 378 27.80 2.01 2.64
N ALA A 379 26.62 2.14 2.02
CA ALA A 379 26.53 2.53 0.62
C ALA A 379 27.14 3.92 0.43
N ASN A 380 27.91 4.14 -0.63
CA ASN A 380 28.52 5.41 -0.98
C ASN A 380 29.48 5.95 0.08
N THR A 381 30.17 5.05 0.78
CA THR A 381 31.30 5.37 1.66
C THR A 381 32.62 5.34 0.89
N ASN A 382 33.72 5.71 1.55
CA ASN A 382 35.07 5.67 0.98
C ASN A 382 35.81 4.35 1.25
N ILE A 383 35.09 3.31 1.68
CA ILE A 383 35.66 2.00 2.02
C ILE A 383 36.18 1.32 0.74
N LYS A 384 37.46 0.97 0.75
CA LYS A 384 38.12 0.26 -0.37
C LYS A 384 38.53 -1.17 -0.03
N ASN A 385 38.74 -1.45 1.26
CA ASN A 385 39.13 -2.75 1.78
C ASN A 385 38.14 -3.16 2.86
N LEU A 386 37.61 -4.38 2.74
CA LEU A 386 36.60 -4.90 3.67
C LEU A 386 36.95 -6.34 4.05
N GLN A 387 36.99 -6.60 5.35
CA GLN A 387 37.09 -7.95 5.90
C GLN A 387 35.78 -8.28 6.61
N ILE A 388 35.06 -9.28 6.09
CA ILE A 388 33.78 -9.71 6.65
C ILE A 388 34.03 -10.86 7.64
N PRO A 389 33.63 -10.72 8.92
CA PRO A 389 33.80 -11.78 9.93
C PRO A 389 33.01 -13.05 9.59
N GLN A 390 33.54 -14.22 9.97
CA GLN A 390 32.89 -15.52 9.74
C GLN A 390 31.58 -15.71 10.53
N SER A 391 31.25 -14.80 11.44
CA SER A 391 29.96 -14.80 12.16
C SER A 391 28.80 -14.30 11.31
N VAL A 392 29.06 -13.52 10.26
CA VAL A 392 28.04 -12.83 9.47
C VAL A 392 27.24 -13.84 8.65
N GLN A 393 25.92 -13.83 8.84
CA GLN A 393 24.96 -14.70 8.14
C GLN A 393 24.13 -13.93 7.11
N PHE A 394 23.97 -12.62 7.29
CA PHE A 394 23.14 -11.78 6.43
C PHE A 394 23.87 -10.49 6.10
N ILE A 395 23.96 -10.17 4.81
CA ILE A 395 24.36 -8.85 4.32
C ILE A 395 23.14 -8.22 3.65
N ALA A 396 22.71 -7.05 4.13
CA ALA A 396 21.49 -6.41 3.66
C ALA A 396 21.63 -5.92 2.21
N PRO A 397 20.52 -5.82 1.44
CA PRO A 397 20.50 -5.14 0.15
C PRO A 397 21.15 -3.75 0.23
N HIS A 398 21.72 -3.30 -0.88
CA HIS A 398 22.37 -1.99 -1.02
C HIS A 398 23.61 -1.73 -0.15
N SER A 399 23.97 -2.64 0.75
CA SER A 399 25.15 -2.47 1.60
C SER A 399 26.40 -2.32 0.75
N PHE A 400 27.23 -1.34 1.08
CA PHE A 400 28.44 -1.01 0.33
C PHE A 400 28.25 -0.59 -1.13
N ASP A 401 27.03 -0.43 -1.67
CA ASP A 401 26.83 0.01 -3.07
C ASP A 401 27.55 1.34 -3.36
N LEU A 402 28.07 1.53 -4.57
CA LEU A 402 28.66 2.80 -5.01
C LEU A 402 27.76 3.52 -6.02
N ARG A 403 27.75 4.86 -6.05
CA ARG A 403 26.94 5.64 -7.01
C ARG A 403 27.35 5.39 -8.46
N SER A 404 28.64 5.18 -8.67
CA SER A 404 29.23 4.91 -9.97
C SER A 404 30.39 3.92 -9.82
N ASN A 405 30.81 3.36 -10.94
CA ASN A 405 32.03 2.55 -11.01
C ASN A 405 33.23 3.49 -10.84
N ILE A 406 33.57 3.80 -9.59
CA ILE A 406 34.82 4.48 -9.24
C ILE A 406 35.93 3.52 -9.65
N GLN A 407 37.02 4.05 -10.23
CA GLN A 407 38.20 3.29 -10.59
C GLN A 407 38.87 2.73 -9.32
N LEU A 408 38.34 1.61 -8.83
CA LEU A 408 38.90 0.80 -7.77
C LEU A 408 39.87 -0.19 -8.41
N ASP A 409 40.95 -0.52 -7.71
CA ASP A 409 41.73 -1.71 -8.03
C ASP A 409 40.85 -2.96 -7.90
N PRO A 410 41.14 -4.08 -8.61
CA PRO A 410 40.38 -5.31 -8.48
C PRO A 410 40.27 -5.77 -7.02
N ILE A 411 39.05 -6.06 -6.56
CA ILE A 411 38.75 -6.46 -5.18
C ILE A 411 38.43 -7.95 -5.13
N ASN A 412 39.15 -8.66 -4.26
CA ASN A 412 38.82 -10.04 -3.88
C ASN A 412 38.00 -10.03 -2.59
N LEU A 413 36.69 -10.24 -2.71
CA LEU A 413 35.78 -10.27 -1.56
C LEU A 413 35.73 -11.68 -0.96
N ASN A 414 36.16 -11.82 0.30
CA ASN A 414 36.07 -13.07 1.05
C ASN A 414 34.75 -13.12 1.82
N LEU A 415 33.86 -14.03 1.42
CA LEU A 415 32.56 -14.22 2.06
C LEU A 415 32.62 -15.27 3.19
N PRO A 416 31.80 -15.14 4.25
CA PRO A 416 31.68 -16.12 5.32
C PRO A 416 31.15 -17.48 4.84
N ASN A 417 31.67 -18.58 5.40
CA ASN A 417 31.24 -19.94 5.02
C ASN A 417 29.79 -20.30 5.42
N ASN A 418 29.22 -19.56 6.37
CA ASN A 418 27.86 -19.72 6.90
C ASN A 418 26.90 -18.63 6.40
N LEU A 419 27.29 -17.83 5.39
CA LEU A 419 26.46 -16.77 4.83
C LEU A 419 25.18 -17.36 4.23
N ILE A 420 24.02 -16.82 4.62
CA ILE A 420 22.68 -17.28 4.20
C ILE A 420 22.10 -16.36 3.13
N SER A 421 22.24 -15.04 3.28
CA SER A 421 21.83 -14.04 2.29
C SER A 421 22.94 -13.02 2.00
N LEU A 422 23.13 -12.72 0.72
CA LEU A 422 24.10 -11.75 0.21
C LEU A 422 23.38 -10.60 -0.49
N GLY A 423 23.58 -9.38 0.00
CA GLY A 423 23.13 -8.12 -0.60
C GLY A 423 24.28 -7.14 -0.87
N GLY A 424 24.09 -6.23 -1.82
CA GLY A 424 24.94 -5.05 -2.02
C GLY A 424 26.11 -5.20 -3.02
N PHE A 425 27.17 -4.41 -2.84
CA PHE A 425 28.38 -4.36 -3.69
C PHE A 425 28.15 -3.97 -5.16
N LYS A 426 27.07 -3.25 -5.46
CA LYS A 426 26.84 -2.69 -6.79
C LYS A 426 27.96 -1.71 -7.17
N ASN A 427 28.38 -1.76 -8.43
CA ASN A 427 29.45 -0.94 -9.03
C ASN A 427 30.86 -1.19 -8.45
N TRP A 428 31.09 -2.26 -7.68
CA TRP A 428 32.44 -2.62 -7.22
C TRP A 428 33.29 -3.23 -8.35
N ASN A 429 34.61 -3.02 -8.31
CA ASN A 429 35.54 -3.67 -9.25
C ASN A 429 35.85 -5.12 -8.82
N ILE A 430 34.82 -5.97 -8.80
CA ILE A 430 34.94 -7.40 -8.50
C ILE A 430 34.99 -8.17 -9.82
N GLU A 431 36.08 -8.88 -10.07
CA GLU A 431 36.25 -9.71 -11.28
C GLU A 431 35.84 -11.17 -11.04
N LYS A 432 35.99 -11.66 -9.82
CA LYS A 432 35.67 -13.02 -9.39
C LYS A 432 35.12 -13.01 -7.97
N ILE A 433 34.19 -13.91 -7.70
CA ILE A 433 33.61 -14.08 -6.37
C ILE A 433 33.39 -15.56 -6.08
N ASN A 434 33.75 -15.98 -4.86
CA ASN A 434 33.51 -17.33 -4.37
C ASN A 434 32.27 -17.30 -3.47
N LEU A 435 31.17 -17.87 -3.95
CA LEU A 435 29.91 -17.94 -3.20
C LEU A 435 29.90 -19.19 -2.30
N PRO A 436 29.60 -19.07 -0.99
CA PRO A 436 29.62 -20.20 -0.07
C PRO A 436 28.42 -21.15 -0.27
N ASN A 437 28.60 -22.44 0.01
CA ASN A 437 27.57 -23.47 -0.17
C ASN A 437 26.33 -23.28 0.74
N SER A 438 26.46 -22.52 1.83
CA SER A 438 25.36 -22.18 2.73
C SER A 438 24.38 -21.17 2.13
N LEU A 439 24.78 -20.44 1.08
CA LEU A 439 24.04 -19.32 0.55
C LEU A 439 22.71 -19.78 -0.07
N GLN A 440 21.62 -19.16 0.39
CA GLN A 440 20.25 -19.46 -0.04
C GLN A 440 19.66 -18.34 -0.89
N THR A 441 20.10 -17.10 -0.66
CA THR A 441 19.60 -15.91 -1.37
C THR A 441 20.74 -15.01 -1.81
N ILE A 442 20.66 -14.54 -3.06
CA ILE A 442 21.36 -13.34 -3.53
C ILE A 442 20.26 -12.29 -3.79
N GLU A 443 20.35 -11.16 -3.11
CA GLU A 443 19.31 -10.12 -3.14
C GLU A 443 19.33 -9.31 -4.45
N ILE A 444 18.24 -8.58 -4.71
CA ILE A 444 18.12 -7.71 -5.90
C ILE A 444 19.21 -6.64 -5.91
N GLY A 445 19.80 -6.39 -7.08
CA GLY A 445 20.83 -5.36 -7.29
C GLY A 445 22.23 -5.75 -6.84
N THR A 446 22.38 -6.91 -6.20
CA THR A 446 23.66 -7.39 -5.67
C THR A 446 24.67 -7.59 -6.79
N LEU A 447 25.89 -7.06 -6.64
CA LEU A 447 26.98 -7.20 -7.62
C LEU A 447 26.63 -6.70 -9.04
N ASP A 448 25.59 -5.89 -9.19
CA ASP A 448 25.30 -5.20 -10.45
C ASP A 448 26.50 -4.34 -10.87
N ASN A 449 26.76 -4.26 -12.18
CA ASN A 449 27.83 -3.49 -12.82
C ASN A 449 29.25 -3.81 -12.31
N THR A 450 29.44 -5.01 -11.74
CA THR A 450 30.77 -5.57 -11.45
C THR A 450 31.45 -6.08 -12.73
N LYS A 451 32.71 -6.52 -12.63
CA LYS A 451 33.50 -7.05 -13.76
C LYS A 451 33.46 -8.58 -13.87
N ILE A 452 32.52 -9.22 -13.16
CA ILE A 452 32.36 -10.67 -13.17
C ILE A 452 32.02 -11.16 -14.58
N GLN A 453 32.73 -12.19 -15.03
CA GLN A 453 32.51 -12.87 -16.31
C GLN A 453 32.18 -14.36 -16.13
N ASP A 454 32.82 -14.99 -15.14
CA ASP A 454 32.60 -16.37 -14.76
C ASP A 454 31.95 -16.42 -13.37
N LEU A 455 30.80 -17.09 -13.27
CA LEU A 455 30.03 -17.18 -12.03
C LEU A 455 29.66 -18.64 -11.76
N VAL A 456 30.02 -19.12 -10.57
CA VAL A 456 29.60 -20.43 -10.06
C VAL A 456 28.58 -20.21 -8.96
N LEU A 457 27.35 -20.64 -9.19
CA LEU A 457 26.27 -20.53 -8.21
C LEU A 457 26.30 -21.70 -7.22
N PRO A 458 26.03 -21.47 -5.93
CA PRO A 458 26.05 -22.53 -4.92
C PRO A 458 24.85 -23.48 -5.06
N PRO A 459 24.99 -24.76 -4.68
CA PRO A 459 24.00 -25.80 -4.96
C PRO A 459 22.70 -25.68 -4.14
N ASN A 460 22.69 -24.88 -3.07
CA ASN A 460 21.54 -24.68 -2.18
C ASN A 460 20.79 -23.37 -2.46
N LEU A 461 21.20 -22.60 -3.49
CA LEU A 461 20.62 -21.29 -3.79
C LEU A 461 19.15 -21.43 -4.22
N GLN A 462 18.25 -20.71 -3.55
CA GLN A 462 16.81 -20.73 -3.81
C GLN A 462 16.33 -19.46 -4.51
N ASN A 463 16.92 -18.31 -4.18
CA ASN A 463 16.54 -17.00 -4.73
C ASN A 463 17.78 -16.31 -5.33
N LEU A 464 17.65 -15.82 -6.56
CA LEU A 464 18.74 -15.21 -7.31
C LEU A 464 18.33 -13.87 -7.88
N GLY A 465 18.87 -12.80 -7.30
CA GLY A 465 18.92 -11.45 -7.84
C GLY A 465 20.34 -11.02 -8.17
N GLY A 466 20.47 -9.79 -8.67
CA GLY A 466 21.76 -9.16 -8.93
C GLY A 466 22.47 -9.69 -10.18
N PHE A 467 23.61 -9.08 -10.52
CA PHE A 467 24.49 -9.28 -11.70
C PHE A 467 24.12 -8.52 -12.97
N ALA A 468 23.27 -7.49 -12.89
CA ALA A 468 22.91 -6.69 -14.06
C ALA A 468 24.14 -5.95 -14.60
N GLY A 469 24.30 -5.84 -15.92
CA GLY A 469 25.43 -5.14 -16.55
C GLY A 469 26.80 -5.81 -16.37
N THR A 470 26.85 -7.06 -15.92
CA THR A 470 28.09 -7.83 -15.81
C THR A 470 28.49 -8.48 -17.16
N GLY A 471 29.73 -8.98 -17.25
CA GLY A 471 30.27 -9.62 -18.45
C GLY A 471 29.92 -11.10 -18.62
N ILE A 472 28.95 -11.61 -17.85
CA ILE A 472 28.60 -13.03 -17.81
C ILE A 472 28.08 -13.50 -19.17
N LYS A 473 28.71 -14.53 -19.74
CA LYS A 473 28.35 -15.11 -21.05
C LYS A 473 27.56 -16.42 -20.94
N LYS A 474 27.72 -17.15 -19.84
CA LYS A 474 27.06 -18.42 -19.58
C LYS A 474 26.78 -18.54 -18.10
N ILE A 475 25.64 -19.13 -17.76
CA ILE A 475 25.26 -19.40 -16.38
C ILE A 475 24.71 -20.82 -16.23
N ASN A 476 25.15 -21.52 -15.20
CA ASN A 476 24.62 -22.82 -14.81
C ASN A 476 23.73 -22.63 -13.57
N LEU A 477 22.42 -22.70 -13.76
CA LEU A 477 21.45 -22.52 -12.67
C LEU A 477 21.31 -23.79 -11.82
N PRO A 478 21.38 -23.71 -10.47
CA PRO A 478 21.26 -24.87 -9.61
C PRO A 478 19.83 -25.41 -9.55
N ASN A 479 19.68 -26.73 -9.33
CA ASN A 479 18.36 -27.39 -9.27
C ASN A 479 17.49 -26.98 -8.06
N SER A 480 18.10 -26.37 -7.04
CA SER A 480 17.43 -25.81 -5.86
C SER A 480 16.65 -24.53 -6.16
N LEU A 481 16.95 -23.86 -7.28
CA LEU A 481 16.48 -22.51 -7.55
C LEU A 481 14.95 -22.47 -7.74
N ILE A 482 14.31 -21.56 -7.01
CA ILE A 482 12.87 -21.34 -6.98
C ILE A 482 12.53 -20.03 -7.71
N ASN A 483 13.32 -18.97 -7.46
CA ASN A 483 13.05 -17.63 -7.96
C ASN A 483 14.29 -17.01 -8.61
N ILE A 484 14.09 -16.41 -9.78
CA ILE A 484 15.02 -15.41 -10.32
C ILE A 484 14.30 -14.06 -10.29
N TYR A 485 14.84 -13.11 -9.54
CA TYR A 485 14.23 -11.80 -9.36
C TYR A 485 14.30 -10.95 -10.64
N PRO A 486 13.43 -9.93 -10.76
CA PRO A 486 13.58 -8.92 -11.80
C PRO A 486 14.98 -8.32 -11.84
N ASN A 487 15.44 -8.00 -13.05
CA ASN A 487 16.71 -7.36 -13.39
C ASN A 487 18.00 -8.14 -13.10
N ALA A 488 17.95 -9.35 -12.51
CA ALA A 488 19.14 -10.13 -12.13
C ALA A 488 20.26 -10.13 -13.20
N PHE A 489 20.01 -10.65 -14.39
CA PHE A 489 20.99 -10.73 -15.48
C PHE A 489 20.70 -9.75 -16.62
N ASP A 490 20.01 -8.64 -16.36
CA ASP A 490 19.79 -7.62 -17.38
C ASP A 490 21.13 -7.11 -17.92
N GLU A 491 21.21 -6.86 -19.21
CA GLU A 491 22.41 -6.31 -19.89
C GLU A 491 23.66 -7.21 -19.81
N THR A 492 23.50 -8.48 -19.47
CA THR A 492 24.59 -9.48 -19.56
C THR A 492 24.75 -10.04 -20.97
N LEU A 493 25.82 -10.81 -21.20
CA LEU A 493 26.14 -11.42 -22.49
C LEU A 493 25.62 -12.86 -22.62
N ILE A 494 24.71 -13.29 -21.74
CA ILE A 494 24.16 -14.66 -21.72
C ILE A 494 23.48 -14.96 -23.05
N SER A 495 23.91 -16.01 -23.74
CA SER A 495 23.35 -16.46 -25.03
C SER A 495 22.50 -17.73 -24.94
N GLU A 496 22.69 -18.51 -23.88
CA GLU A 496 21.99 -19.78 -23.63
C GLU A 496 21.46 -19.82 -22.19
N LEU A 497 20.21 -20.25 -22.03
CA LEU A 497 19.54 -20.33 -20.72
C LEU A 497 18.84 -21.67 -20.55
N ASN A 498 19.33 -22.47 -19.60
CA ASN A 498 18.72 -23.73 -19.19
C ASN A 498 18.07 -23.56 -17.82
N LEU A 499 16.74 -23.61 -17.78
CA LEU A 499 15.97 -23.39 -16.56
C LEU A 499 15.85 -24.69 -15.71
N PRO A 500 16.05 -24.62 -14.38
CA PRO A 500 15.92 -25.78 -13.50
C PRO A 500 14.46 -26.19 -13.30
N LYS A 501 14.22 -27.48 -13.00
CA LYS A 501 12.87 -28.07 -12.93
C LYS A 501 11.96 -27.56 -11.80
N LYS A 502 12.51 -26.84 -10.81
CA LYS A 502 11.78 -26.33 -9.65
C LYS A 502 11.46 -24.83 -9.73
N ILE A 503 11.98 -24.13 -10.74
CA ILE A 503 11.79 -22.68 -10.87
C ILE A 503 10.30 -22.35 -10.96
N GLN A 504 9.85 -21.38 -10.19
CA GLN A 504 8.46 -20.93 -10.13
C GLN A 504 8.30 -19.52 -10.72
N THR A 505 9.30 -18.66 -10.51
CA THR A 505 9.30 -17.28 -11.01
C THR A 505 10.59 -16.96 -11.77
N LEU A 506 10.46 -16.17 -12.83
CA LEU A 506 11.57 -15.82 -13.72
C LEU A 506 11.54 -14.32 -14.03
N GLY A 507 12.68 -13.66 -13.78
CA GLY A 507 12.93 -12.25 -14.05
C GLY A 507 14.36 -12.01 -14.56
N GLY A 508 14.62 -10.81 -15.09
CA GLY A 508 15.97 -10.28 -15.20
C GLY A 508 16.88 -10.86 -16.30
N PHE A 509 16.45 -10.83 -17.56
CA PHE A 509 17.29 -11.18 -18.72
C PHE A 509 17.10 -10.18 -19.87
N ALA A 510 16.68 -8.94 -19.58
CA ALA A 510 16.51 -7.91 -20.59
C ALA A 510 17.86 -7.58 -21.28
N LYS A 511 17.82 -7.30 -22.58
CA LYS A 511 19.00 -6.96 -23.40
C LYS A 511 20.11 -8.02 -23.38
N THR A 512 19.79 -9.27 -23.05
CA THR A 512 20.74 -10.40 -23.17
C THR A 512 20.85 -10.89 -24.62
N LYS A 513 21.65 -11.94 -24.86
CA LYS A 513 21.86 -12.53 -26.20
C LYS A 513 21.08 -13.83 -26.41
N ILE A 514 20.13 -14.15 -25.52
CA ILE A 514 19.33 -15.38 -25.57
C ILE A 514 18.46 -15.39 -26.82
N GLN A 515 18.55 -16.48 -27.59
CA GLN A 515 17.74 -16.67 -28.82
C GLN A 515 16.61 -17.70 -28.64
N LYS A 516 16.76 -18.62 -27.68
CA LYS A 516 15.80 -19.69 -27.41
C LYS A 516 15.47 -19.76 -25.93
N LEU A 517 14.19 -19.89 -25.61
CA LEU A 517 13.70 -20.10 -24.25
C LEU A 517 12.74 -21.28 -24.20
N ASN A 518 13.03 -22.26 -23.34
CA ASN A 518 12.10 -23.35 -23.01
C ASN A 518 11.78 -23.29 -21.52
N THR A 519 10.49 -23.21 -21.20
CA THR A 519 10.06 -23.09 -19.80
C THR A 519 9.68 -24.46 -19.21
N PRO A 520 10.06 -24.77 -17.96
CA PRO A 520 9.66 -26.01 -17.29
C PRO A 520 8.23 -25.91 -16.75
N LYS A 521 7.56 -27.05 -16.55
CA LYS A 521 6.17 -27.14 -16.04
C LYS A 521 5.95 -26.45 -14.69
N SER A 522 7.00 -26.28 -13.88
CA SER A 522 6.94 -25.61 -12.58
C SER A 522 6.80 -24.10 -12.68
N LEU A 523 7.18 -23.50 -13.82
CA LEU A 523 7.25 -22.05 -13.97
C LEU A 523 5.84 -21.45 -14.11
N LYS A 524 5.46 -20.62 -13.14
CA LYS A 524 4.14 -19.98 -13.05
C LYS A 524 4.15 -18.52 -13.51
N ILE A 525 5.25 -17.81 -13.28
CA ILE A 525 5.33 -16.36 -13.51
C ILE A 525 6.60 -16.02 -14.28
N ILE A 526 6.42 -15.27 -15.38
CA ILE A 526 7.49 -14.48 -15.98
C ILE A 526 7.19 -13.01 -15.67
N HIS A 527 8.13 -12.32 -15.01
CA HIS A 527 7.94 -10.94 -14.57
C HIS A 527 7.92 -9.95 -15.75
N LYS A 528 7.40 -8.74 -15.50
CA LYS A 528 7.46 -7.64 -16.45
C LYS A 528 8.92 -7.38 -16.86
N SER A 529 9.12 -7.06 -18.13
CA SER A 529 10.41 -6.73 -18.72
C SER A 529 11.52 -7.79 -18.72
N SER A 530 11.25 -9.00 -18.23
CA SER A 530 12.25 -10.07 -18.06
C SER A 530 13.09 -10.38 -19.30
N PHE A 531 12.56 -10.17 -20.51
CA PHE A 531 13.27 -10.46 -21.76
C PHE A 531 13.15 -9.30 -22.75
N ASP A 532 12.94 -8.08 -22.27
CA ASP A 532 12.81 -6.92 -23.16
C ASP A 532 14.10 -6.73 -23.96
N ARG A 533 13.99 -6.42 -25.25
CA ARG A 533 15.12 -6.27 -26.19
C ARG A 533 16.06 -7.48 -26.28
N THR A 534 15.60 -8.65 -25.86
CA THR A 534 16.34 -9.91 -25.98
C THR A 534 15.94 -10.60 -27.28
N PRO A 535 16.88 -11.06 -28.13
CA PRO A 535 16.58 -11.51 -29.49
C PRO A 535 15.99 -12.94 -29.55
N ILE A 536 15.01 -13.24 -28.70
CA ILE A 536 14.35 -14.55 -28.67
C ILE A 536 13.52 -14.73 -29.93
N SER A 537 13.89 -15.70 -30.75
CA SER A 537 13.14 -16.12 -31.94
C SER A 537 12.40 -17.45 -31.73
N ASN A 538 12.81 -18.26 -30.75
CA ASN A 538 12.21 -19.54 -30.42
C ASN A 538 11.75 -19.57 -28.95
N LEU A 539 10.45 -19.39 -28.73
CA LEU A 539 9.83 -19.31 -27.42
C LEU A 539 8.86 -20.47 -27.18
N ASN A 540 9.19 -21.35 -26.23
CA ASN A 540 8.35 -22.49 -25.83
C ASN A 540 7.85 -22.31 -24.39
N LEU A 541 6.60 -21.89 -24.27
CA LEU A 541 5.90 -21.69 -23.00
C LEU A 541 5.25 -22.99 -22.50
N ASN A 542 5.21 -23.17 -21.18
CA ASN A 542 4.70 -24.37 -20.54
C ASN A 542 3.22 -24.22 -20.14
N ASN A 543 2.49 -25.34 -20.06
CA ASN A 543 1.07 -25.38 -19.69
C ASN A 543 0.80 -25.26 -18.16
N GLY A 544 1.74 -24.71 -17.40
CA GLY A 544 1.57 -24.34 -15.98
C GLY A 544 1.73 -22.83 -15.76
N LEU A 545 2.01 -22.05 -16.80
CA LEU A 545 2.22 -20.61 -16.71
C LEU A 545 0.89 -19.87 -16.45
N GLU A 546 0.86 -19.03 -15.42
CA GLU A 546 -0.32 -18.27 -14.99
C GLU A 546 -0.20 -16.78 -15.34
N VAL A 547 1.00 -16.22 -15.23
CA VAL A 547 1.31 -14.80 -15.50
C VAL A 547 2.46 -14.69 -16.48
N LEU A 548 2.24 -13.96 -17.57
CA LEU A 548 3.20 -13.77 -18.66
C LEU A 548 3.59 -12.30 -18.78
N GLY A 549 4.86 -12.00 -18.52
CA GLY A 549 5.46 -10.67 -18.67
C GLY A 549 6.67 -10.66 -19.59
N GLY A 550 7.06 -9.46 -20.06
CA GLY A 550 8.31 -9.21 -20.78
C GLY A 550 8.21 -9.38 -22.30
N PHE A 551 9.37 -9.58 -22.95
CA PHE A 551 9.51 -9.73 -24.41
C PHE A 551 9.15 -8.48 -25.22
N GLY A 552 9.08 -7.30 -24.59
CA GLY A 552 8.91 -6.04 -25.30
C GLY A 552 10.15 -5.70 -26.14
N PHE A 553 9.94 -4.98 -27.23
CA PHE A 553 10.98 -4.54 -28.18
C PHE A 553 11.80 -5.71 -28.76
N ASN A 554 11.19 -6.89 -28.93
CA ASN A 554 11.82 -8.05 -29.54
C ASN A 554 11.29 -8.26 -30.97
N GLU A 555 11.98 -7.68 -31.95
CA GLU A 555 11.62 -7.76 -33.37
C GLU A 555 11.79 -9.18 -33.96
N ASN A 556 12.58 -10.06 -33.32
CA ASN A 556 12.80 -11.42 -33.79
C ASN A 556 11.66 -12.37 -33.44
N LEU A 557 10.81 -12.01 -32.47
CA LEU A 557 9.67 -12.82 -32.08
C LEU A 557 8.52 -12.58 -33.05
N THR A 558 8.30 -13.53 -33.96
CA THR A 558 7.24 -13.47 -34.99
C THR A 558 6.08 -14.42 -34.74
N LYS A 559 6.29 -15.43 -33.89
CA LYS A 559 5.29 -16.45 -33.52
C LYS A 559 5.20 -16.56 -32.00
N LEU A 560 3.98 -16.65 -31.49
CA LEU A 560 3.72 -16.78 -30.06
C LEU A 560 2.52 -17.71 -29.82
N ASN A 561 2.78 -18.79 -29.08
CA ASN A 561 1.74 -19.69 -28.59
C ASN A 561 1.59 -19.48 -27.09
N ILE A 562 0.47 -18.90 -26.67
CA ILE A 562 0.17 -18.63 -25.26
C ILE A 562 -0.62 -19.80 -24.68
N PRO A 563 -0.17 -20.44 -23.58
CA PRO A 563 -0.89 -21.57 -22.99
C PRO A 563 -2.20 -21.13 -22.33
N ASN A 564 -3.22 -22.00 -22.38
CA ASN A 564 -4.57 -21.73 -21.84
C ASN A 564 -4.64 -21.53 -20.31
N THR A 565 -3.54 -21.79 -19.60
CA THR A 565 -3.41 -21.54 -18.16
C THR A 565 -3.11 -20.09 -17.83
N VAL A 566 -2.69 -19.28 -18.81
CA VAL A 566 -2.34 -17.86 -18.59
C VAL A 566 -3.61 -17.07 -18.31
N LYS A 567 -3.63 -16.41 -17.15
CA LYS A 567 -4.71 -15.52 -16.70
C LYS A 567 -4.37 -14.05 -16.89
N GLN A 568 -3.09 -13.71 -16.96
CA GLN A 568 -2.64 -12.32 -17.06
C GLN A 568 -1.45 -12.18 -18.00
N ILE A 569 -1.56 -11.24 -18.94
CA ILE A 569 -0.43 -10.70 -19.70
C ILE A 569 -0.12 -9.32 -19.11
N LEU A 570 1.10 -9.15 -18.61
CA LEU A 570 1.52 -7.93 -17.91
C LEU A 570 1.70 -6.74 -18.86
N PRO A 571 1.60 -5.49 -18.35
CA PRO A 571 1.84 -4.28 -19.12
C PRO A 571 3.15 -4.29 -19.93
N VAL A 572 3.12 -3.78 -21.16
CA VAL A 572 4.28 -3.63 -22.09
C VAL A 572 4.79 -4.95 -22.69
N SER A 573 4.21 -6.08 -22.31
CA SER A 573 4.64 -7.38 -22.85
C SER A 573 4.39 -7.45 -24.36
N PHE A 574 5.34 -7.99 -25.11
CA PHE A 574 5.25 -8.09 -26.57
C PHE A 574 5.05 -6.77 -27.33
N ASN A 575 5.29 -5.61 -26.71
CA ASN A 575 5.30 -4.34 -27.44
C ASN A 575 6.41 -4.33 -28.50
N ASP A 576 6.21 -3.67 -29.63
CA ASP A 576 7.22 -3.57 -30.70
C ASP A 576 7.84 -4.92 -31.10
N THR A 577 7.01 -5.97 -31.20
CA THR A 577 7.41 -7.30 -31.69
C THR A 577 7.02 -7.52 -33.15
N GLY A 578 7.64 -8.52 -33.78
CA GLY A 578 7.29 -8.98 -35.14
C GLY A 578 6.05 -9.86 -35.21
N ILE A 579 5.27 -9.99 -34.13
CA ILE A 579 4.07 -10.83 -34.06
C ILE A 579 2.97 -10.18 -34.91
N GLN A 580 2.41 -10.94 -35.84
CA GLN A 580 1.29 -10.50 -36.68
C GLN A 580 -0.05 -11.03 -36.20
N ASN A 581 -0.06 -12.29 -35.73
CA ASN A 581 -1.25 -12.98 -35.27
C ASN A 581 -0.94 -13.68 -33.95
N VAL A 582 -1.88 -13.60 -33.01
CA VAL A 582 -1.79 -14.27 -31.71
C VAL A 582 -3.16 -14.81 -31.33
N ILE A 583 -3.17 -16.04 -30.81
CA ILE A 583 -4.36 -16.62 -30.18
C ILE A 583 -4.25 -16.37 -28.68
N LEU A 584 -5.19 -15.60 -28.14
CA LEU A 584 -5.28 -15.35 -26.71
C LEU A 584 -5.97 -16.53 -26.00
N PRO A 585 -5.55 -16.87 -24.77
CA PRO A 585 -6.11 -18.00 -24.05
C PRO A 585 -7.52 -17.70 -23.50
N ASP A 586 -8.39 -18.70 -23.47
CA ASP A 586 -9.80 -18.54 -23.03
C ASP A 586 -9.95 -18.04 -21.58
N ASN A 587 -8.99 -18.35 -20.71
CA ASN A 587 -8.99 -17.98 -19.30
C ASN A 587 -8.28 -16.64 -19.02
N LEU A 588 -7.91 -15.89 -20.05
CA LEU A 588 -7.27 -14.59 -19.88
C LEU A 588 -8.24 -13.60 -19.22
N GLU A 589 -7.86 -13.04 -18.07
CA GLU A 589 -8.64 -12.05 -17.33
C GLU A 589 -8.08 -10.64 -17.53
N ILE A 590 -6.76 -10.50 -17.70
CA ILE A 590 -6.06 -9.21 -17.81
C ILE A 590 -5.11 -9.21 -19.01
N LEU A 591 -5.25 -8.20 -19.88
CA LEU A 591 -4.40 -7.99 -21.07
C LEU A 591 -3.68 -6.64 -21.00
N GLY A 592 -2.35 -6.64 -21.00
CA GLY A 592 -1.55 -5.41 -20.96
C GLY A 592 -0.45 -5.28 -22.01
N GLY A 593 -0.37 -6.17 -22.99
CA GLY A 593 0.69 -6.18 -24.01
C GLY A 593 0.20 -5.94 -25.43
N PHE A 594 1.14 -6.02 -26.40
CA PHE A 594 0.98 -5.94 -27.87
C PHE A 594 1.02 -4.54 -28.52
N GLY A 595 1.52 -3.54 -27.80
CA GLY A 595 1.53 -2.15 -28.22
C GLY A 595 2.79 -1.79 -28.99
N GLY A 596 3.05 -0.49 -29.10
CA GLY A 596 4.25 0.04 -29.75
C GLY A 596 4.08 0.31 -31.25
N ARG A 597 4.90 1.24 -31.75
CA ARG A 597 4.87 1.79 -33.12
C ARG A 597 5.28 0.77 -34.19
N LYS A 598 5.98 -0.30 -33.80
CA LYS A 598 6.42 -1.40 -34.68
C LYS A 598 5.52 -2.63 -34.57
N SER A 599 4.46 -2.59 -33.76
CA SER A 599 3.52 -3.71 -33.65
C SER A 599 2.83 -4.00 -34.98
N LEU A 600 2.87 -5.26 -35.41
CA LEU A 600 2.28 -5.70 -36.68
C LEU A 600 0.87 -6.29 -36.53
N ILE A 601 0.34 -6.34 -35.30
CA ILE A 601 -1.02 -6.82 -35.03
C ILE A 601 -2.02 -5.82 -35.61
N SER A 602 -2.86 -6.29 -36.55
CA SER A 602 -3.92 -5.50 -37.19
C SER A 602 -5.32 -5.87 -36.70
N SER A 603 -5.49 -7.10 -36.19
CA SER A 603 -6.73 -7.59 -35.60
C SER A 603 -6.41 -8.61 -34.50
N ILE A 604 -7.28 -8.71 -33.50
CA ILE A 604 -7.12 -9.65 -32.38
C ILE A 604 -8.48 -10.07 -31.85
N ASN A 605 -8.65 -11.37 -31.60
CA ASN A 605 -9.86 -11.91 -30.98
C ASN A 605 -9.69 -11.89 -29.47
N LEU A 606 -10.48 -11.06 -28.79
CA LEU A 606 -10.46 -10.96 -27.33
C LEU A 606 -11.28 -12.10 -26.70
N PRO A 607 -10.75 -12.80 -25.69
CA PRO A 607 -11.44 -13.93 -25.07
C PRO A 607 -12.60 -13.49 -24.19
N LYS A 608 -13.64 -14.31 -24.10
CA LYS A 608 -14.90 -14.00 -23.39
C LYS A 608 -14.75 -13.70 -21.90
N ASN A 609 -13.72 -14.25 -21.25
CA ASN A 609 -13.47 -14.10 -19.81
C ASN A 609 -12.61 -12.87 -19.48
N LEU A 610 -12.22 -12.08 -20.48
CA LEU A 610 -11.39 -10.89 -20.30
C LEU A 610 -12.15 -9.83 -19.50
N LYS A 611 -11.57 -9.41 -18.37
CA LYS A 611 -12.14 -8.39 -17.47
C LYS A 611 -11.47 -7.04 -17.63
N LYS A 612 -10.19 -7.01 -18.00
CA LYS A 612 -9.40 -5.78 -18.05
C LYS A 612 -8.42 -5.73 -19.23
N ILE A 613 -8.43 -4.60 -19.94
CA ILE A 613 -7.34 -4.18 -20.83
C ILE A 613 -6.62 -3.00 -20.18
N THR A 614 -5.29 -3.08 -20.01
CA THR A 614 -4.50 -2.01 -19.36
C THR A 614 -4.08 -0.92 -20.34
N ASN A 615 -3.62 0.23 -19.82
CA ASN A 615 -3.27 1.41 -20.62
C ASN A 615 -2.09 1.21 -21.60
N ASP A 616 -1.34 0.12 -21.45
CA ASP A 616 -0.14 -0.16 -22.26
C ASP A 616 -0.38 -1.21 -23.35
N ALA A 617 -1.58 -1.79 -23.43
CA ALA A 617 -1.88 -2.94 -24.27
C ALA A 617 -1.62 -2.68 -25.75
N PHE A 618 -2.45 -1.91 -26.45
CA PHE A 618 -2.32 -1.61 -27.88
C PHE A 618 -1.85 -0.17 -28.16
N THR A 619 -1.42 0.55 -27.14
CA THR A 619 -1.01 1.96 -27.28
C THR A 619 0.12 2.09 -28.31
N TYR A 620 0.03 3.08 -29.19
CA TYR A 620 0.89 3.32 -30.36
C TYR A 620 0.82 2.29 -31.50
N ASN A 621 -0.07 1.30 -31.45
CA ASN A 621 -0.21 0.36 -32.55
C ASN A 621 -0.78 1.07 -33.80
N PRO A 622 -0.07 1.08 -34.95
CA PRO A 622 -0.50 1.85 -36.13
C PRO A 622 -1.49 1.09 -37.04
N ASN A 623 -1.79 -0.16 -36.73
CA ASN A 623 -2.45 -1.12 -37.61
C ASN A 623 -3.87 -1.50 -37.16
N ILE A 624 -4.19 -1.40 -35.86
CA ILE A 624 -5.53 -1.67 -35.33
C ILE A 624 -6.47 -0.51 -35.69
N ARG A 625 -7.60 -0.85 -36.33
CA ARG A 625 -8.63 0.10 -36.78
C ARG A 625 -10.02 -0.15 -36.19
N THR A 626 -10.30 -1.38 -35.78
CA THR A 626 -11.53 -1.77 -35.10
C THR A 626 -11.19 -2.81 -34.04
N ILE A 627 -12.06 -2.97 -33.05
CA ILE A 627 -11.90 -3.97 -31.99
C ILE A 627 -13.25 -4.49 -31.53
N ASN A 628 -13.39 -5.81 -31.41
CA ASN A 628 -14.57 -6.46 -30.87
C ASN A 628 -14.34 -6.72 -29.37
N LEU A 629 -15.15 -6.09 -28.52
CA LEU A 629 -15.01 -6.19 -27.07
C LEU A 629 -15.94 -7.29 -26.52
N PRO A 630 -15.48 -8.12 -25.55
CA PRO A 630 -16.31 -9.15 -24.95
C PRO A 630 -17.31 -8.58 -23.93
N ASP A 631 -18.51 -9.17 -23.84
CA ASP A 631 -19.63 -8.73 -22.99
C ASP A 631 -19.30 -8.68 -21.48
N GLY A 632 -18.26 -9.38 -21.03
CA GLY A 632 -17.82 -9.43 -19.63
C GLY A 632 -16.76 -8.37 -19.26
N LEU A 633 -16.31 -7.53 -20.21
CA LEU A 633 -15.21 -6.60 -19.96
C LEU A 633 -15.62 -5.48 -18.99
N GLU A 634 -14.82 -5.20 -17.96
CA GLU A 634 -15.15 -4.22 -16.92
C GLU A 634 -14.28 -2.95 -16.99
N GLU A 635 -12.99 -3.11 -17.33
CA GLU A 635 -12.01 -2.01 -17.43
C GLU A 635 -11.36 -2.00 -18.81
N LEU A 636 -11.49 -0.89 -19.55
CA LEU A 636 -11.01 -0.77 -20.91
C LEU A 636 -10.05 0.42 -21.05
N TYR A 637 -8.78 0.10 -21.33
CA TYR A 637 -7.74 1.08 -21.62
C TYR A 637 -6.90 0.64 -22.83
N GLY A 638 -5.89 1.45 -23.19
CA GLY A 638 -4.73 0.96 -23.95
C GLY A 638 -4.85 0.97 -25.46
N PHE A 639 -5.58 1.92 -26.04
CA PHE A 639 -5.70 2.13 -27.48
C PHE A 639 -5.22 3.52 -27.91
N GLY A 640 -4.43 4.20 -27.08
CA GLY A 640 -3.96 5.54 -27.37
C GLY A 640 -3.06 5.53 -28.60
N PHE A 641 -3.13 6.57 -29.43
CA PHE A 641 -2.35 6.71 -30.66
C PHE A 641 -2.55 5.55 -31.66
N THR A 642 -3.75 4.94 -31.66
CA THR A 642 -4.16 3.94 -32.65
C THR A 642 -5.06 4.56 -33.73
N LYS A 643 -5.39 3.81 -34.77
CA LYS A 643 -6.30 4.24 -35.84
C LYS A 643 -7.73 3.74 -35.63
N ILE A 644 -8.12 3.44 -34.40
CA ILE A 644 -9.49 3.02 -34.09
C ILE A 644 -10.45 4.16 -34.41
N TYR A 645 -11.46 3.88 -35.25
CA TYR A 645 -12.47 4.86 -35.66
C TYR A 645 -13.88 4.52 -35.17
N GLU A 646 -14.13 3.26 -34.79
CA GLU A 646 -15.41 2.77 -34.27
C GLU A 646 -15.18 2.02 -32.96
N LEU A 647 -16.03 2.27 -31.97
CA LEU A 647 -15.95 1.65 -30.65
C LEU A 647 -17.33 1.28 -30.13
N ASN A 648 -17.64 -0.01 -30.13
CA ASN A 648 -18.89 -0.56 -29.60
C ASN A 648 -18.65 -1.06 -28.18
N LEU A 649 -19.17 -0.33 -27.18
CA LEU A 649 -18.92 -0.59 -25.76
C LEU A 649 -19.95 -1.53 -25.14
N PRO A 650 -19.53 -2.62 -24.46
CA PRO A 650 -20.47 -3.50 -23.77
C PRO A 650 -21.01 -2.85 -22.48
N PRO A 651 -22.25 -3.18 -22.04
CA PRO A 651 -22.86 -2.61 -20.82
C PRO A 651 -22.11 -2.94 -19.51
N SER A 652 -21.19 -3.89 -19.54
CA SER A 652 -20.35 -4.34 -18.42
C SER A 652 -19.26 -3.35 -18.03
N ILE A 653 -18.83 -2.46 -18.93
CA ILE A 653 -17.75 -1.50 -18.66
C ILE A 653 -18.11 -0.61 -17.46
N ARG A 654 -17.14 -0.41 -16.57
CA ARG A 654 -17.22 0.45 -15.39
C ARG A 654 -16.17 1.55 -15.43
N LYS A 655 -15.04 1.32 -16.08
CA LYS A 655 -13.98 2.34 -16.27
C LYS A 655 -13.46 2.28 -17.69
N ILE A 656 -13.25 3.44 -18.29
CA ILE A 656 -12.76 3.55 -19.66
C ILE A 656 -11.76 4.70 -19.79
N GLY A 657 -10.70 4.46 -20.55
CA GLY A 657 -9.85 5.53 -21.07
C GLY A 657 -8.75 5.05 -22.02
N GLY A 658 -7.70 5.85 -22.20
CA GLY A 658 -6.56 5.48 -23.03
C GLY A 658 -6.88 5.31 -24.51
N PHE A 659 -7.73 6.16 -25.08
CA PHE A 659 -8.06 6.34 -26.50
C PHE A 659 -7.59 7.71 -27.03
N ASN A 660 -6.63 8.34 -26.35
CA ASN A 660 -6.03 9.60 -26.79
C ASN A 660 -5.51 9.48 -28.23
N GLN A 661 -5.75 10.49 -29.07
CA GLN A 661 -5.29 10.53 -30.46
C GLN A 661 -5.73 9.31 -31.29
N THR A 662 -6.98 8.89 -31.10
CA THR A 662 -7.66 7.92 -31.97
C THR A 662 -8.60 8.60 -32.95
N LEU A 663 -9.12 7.86 -33.93
CA LEU A 663 -10.06 8.36 -34.93
C LEU A 663 -11.53 8.22 -34.49
N VAL A 664 -11.78 7.87 -33.22
CA VAL A 664 -13.14 7.72 -32.68
C VAL A 664 -13.86 9.06 -32.76
N SER A 665 -15.01 9.08 -33.45
CA SER A 665 -15.83 10.29 -33.63
C SER A 665 -17.20 10.22 -32.98
N LYS A 666 -17.67 9.00 -32.64
CA LYS A 666 -18.93 8.75 -31.95
C LYS A 666 -18.67 7.85 -30.76
N LEU A 667 -19.28 8.18 -29.62
CA LEU A 667 -19.06 7.45 -28.38
C LEU A 667 -20.38 7.27 -27.61
N ASN A 668 -20.83 6.02 -27.52
CA ASN A 668 -22.01 5.65 -26.75
C ASN A 668 -21.56 5.03 -25.42
N LEU A 669 -21.58 5.83 -24.35
CA LEU A 669 -21.11 5.39 -23.04
C LEU A 669 -22.13 4.49 -22.33
N PRO A 670 -21.68 3.39 -21.68
CA PRO A 670 -22.58 2.45 -21.03
C PRO A 670 -23.17 3.04 -19.74
N PRO A 671 -24.43 2.70 -19.39
CA PRO A 671 -25.19 3.39 -18.33
C PRO A 671 -24.58 3.25 -16.94
N ARG A 672 -23.79 2.19 -16.69
CA ARG A 672 -23.16 1.89 -15.39
C ARG A 672 -21.69 2.35 -15.28
N LEU A 673 -21.23 3.18 -16.22
CA LEU A 673 -19.88 3.74 -16.19
C LEU A 673 -19.65 4.58 -14.92
N LYS A 674 -18.49 4.41 -14.29
CA LYS A 674 -18.08 5.10 -13.05
C LYS A 674 -16.95 6.10 -13.26
N SER A 675 -16.03 5.83 -14.18
CA SER A 675 -14.88 6.68 -14.45
C SER A 675 -14.60 6.74 -15.96
N PHE A 676 -14.30 7.95 -16.43
CA PHE A 676 -14.07 8.27 -17.83
C PHE A 676 -12.81 9.15 -17.96
N SER A 677 -11.83 8.74 -18.75
CA SER A 677 -10.64 9.56 -19.01
C SER A 677 -10.00 9.24 -20.36
N GLY A 678 -8.97 9.99 -20.76
CA GLY A 678 -8.09 9.61 -21.87
C GLY A 678 -8.76 9.44 -23.23
N PHE A 679 -9.57 10.41 -23.67
CA PHE A 679 -10.08 10.52 -25.05
C PHE A 679 -9.65 11.84 -25.70
N SER A 680 -8.50 12.39 -25.30
CA SER A 680 -7.97 13.62 -25.90
C SER A 680 -7.72 13.45 -27.39
N GLU A 681 -7.89 14.52 -28.15
CA GLU A 681 -7.55 14.64 -29.56
C GLU A 681 -8.26 13.58 -30.42
N THR A 682 -9.48 13.23 -30.02
CA THR A 682 -10.39 12.37 -30.79
C THR A 682 -11.35 13.22 -31.64
N GLY A 683 -12.07 12.57 -32.56
CA GLY A 683 -13.10 13.22 -33.38
C GLY A 683 -14.44 13.40 -32.66
N VAL A 684 -14.53 13.15 -31.36
CA VAL A 684 -15.78 13.21 -30.59
C VAL A 684 -16.25 14.66 -30.46
N GLN A 685 -17.44 14.92 -31.00
CA GLN A 685 -18.04 16.25 -31.06
C GLN A 685 -19.04 16.51 -29.92
N GLU A 686 -19.79 15.48 -29.55
CA GLU A 686 -20.77 15.50 -28.46
C GLU A 686 -20.50 14.33 -27.52
N LEU A 687 -20.59 14.59 -26.21
CA LEU A 687 -20.37 13.57 -25.18
C LEU A 687 -21.54 13.51 -24.21
N THR A 688 -22.13 12.32 -24.05
CA THR A 688 -23.19 12.10 -23.06
C THR A 688 -22.65 11.29 -21.88
N LEU A 689 -22.55 11.92 -20.70
CA LEU A 689 -22.04 11.31 -19.47
C LEU A 689 -23.19 10.68 -18.66
N PRO A 690 -23.19 9.35 -18.44
CA PRO A 690 -24.29 8.65 -17.77
C PRO A 690 -24.33 8.87 -16.25
N LYS A 691 -25.46 8.50 -15.63
CA LYS A 691 -25.84 8.82 -14.23
C LYS A 691 -24.83 8.48 -13.14
N TYR A 692 -23.97 7.49 -13.36
CA TYR A 692 -23.10 6.94 -12.32
C TYR A 692 -21.62 7.35 -12.45
N VAL A 693 -21.27 8.22 -13.40
CA VAL A 693 -19.90 8.70 -13.57
C VAL A 693 -19.52 9.60 -12.41
N LYS A 694 -18.52 9.22 -11.63
CA LYS A 694 -18.01 10.00 -10.49
C LYS A 694 -16.83 10.89 -10.88
N GLU A 695 -16.07 10.44 -11.86
CA GLU A 695 -14.82 11.07 -12.30
C GLU A 695 -14.83 11.11 -13.84
N ALA A 696 -14.62 12.29 -14.40
CA ALA A 696 -14.51 12.50 -15.84
C ALA A 696 -13.36 13.47 -16.14
N GLU A 697 -12.32 13.03 -16.83
CA GLU A 697 -11.25 13.91 -17.28
C GLU A 697 -11.58 14.44 -18.69
N ILE A 698 -11.94 15.73 -18.75
CA ILE A 698 -12.29 16.40 -20.00
C ILE A 698 -11.58 17.74 -20.05
N SER A 699 -10.94 18.04 -21.17
CA SER A 699 -10.31 19.34 -21.35
C SER A 699 -10.48 19.88 -22.76
N LYS A 700 -10.93 21.13 -22.89
CA LYS A 700 -11.14 21.80 -24.19
C LYS A 700 -9.84 21.90 -24.99
N THR A 701 -8.74 22.23 -24.31
CA THR A 701 -7.40 22.31 -24.90
C THR A 701 -7.02 21.02 -25.60
N TYR A 702 -7.39 19.89 -24.99
CA TYR A 702 -7.08 18.56 -25.50
C TYR A 702 -8.22 17.94 -26.31
N TRP A 703 -9.41 18.55 -26.36
CA TRP A 703 -10.58 18.07 -27.12
C TRP A 703 -11.09 19.16 -28.06
N PRO A 704 -10.34 19.48 -29.13
CA PRO A 704 -10.64 20.63 -29.99
C PRO A 704 -12.00 20.53 -30.70
N HIS A 705 -12.46 19.30 -30.97
CA HIS A 705 -13.73 19.04 -31.66
C HIS A 705 -14.96 18.96 -30.75
N LEU A 706 -14.77 18.82 -29.43
CA LEU A 706 -15.87 18.69 -28.47
C LEU A 706 -16.54 20.06 -28.27
N TYR A 707 -17.81 20.18 -28.63
CA TYR A 707 -18.57 21.42 -28.47
C TYR A 707 -19.79 21.30 -27.55
N LEU A 708 -20.16 20.08 -27.14
CA LEU A 708 -21.28 19.87 -26.23
C LEU A 708 -21.07 18.67 -25.31
N ILE A 709 -21.41 18.84 -24.03
CA ILE A 709 -21.50 17.76 -23.04
C ILE A 709 -22.92 17.68 -22.48
N ASN A 710 -23.56 16.51 -22.55
CA ASN A 710 -24.84 16.24 -21.90
C ASN A 710 -24.58 15.43 -20.61
N ILE A 711 -24.95 15.95 -19.44
CA ILE A 711 -24.58 15.38 -18.14
C ILE A 711 -25.81 14.85 -17.41
N TYR A 712 -25.86 13.54 -17.21
CA TYR A 712 -26.87 12.89 -16.36
C TYR A 712 -26.33 12.55 -14.97
N SER A 713 -25.03 12.73 -14.72
CA SER A 713 -24.39 12.41 -13.44
C SER A 713 -24.51 13.54 -12.42
N LYS A 714 -25.28 13.28 -11.35
CA LYS A 714 -25.34 14.16 -10.18
C LYS A 714 -23.99 14.27 -9.45
N TYR A 715 -23.12 13.26 -9.58
CA TYR A 715 -21.82 13.28 -8.91
C TYR A 715 -20.89 14.33 -9.53
N LEU A 716 -20.93 14.48 -10.85
CA LEU A 716 -20.14 15.50 -11.55
C LEU A 716 -20.71 16.90 -11.32
N ILE A 717 -22.04 17.07 -11.44
CA ILE A 717 -22.70 18.37 -11.22
C ILE A 717 -22.49 18.90 -9.79
N ASN A 718 -22.48 18.01 -8.79
CA ASN A 718 -22.26 18.41 -7.40
C ASN A 718 -20.77 18.64 -7.07
N ASN A 719 -19.84 18.25 -7.94
CA ASN A 719 -18.42 18.52 -7.78
C ASN A 719 -18.12 19.95 -8.28
N ARG A 720 -18.01 20.89 -7.34
CA ARG A 720 -17.80 22.33 -7.66
C ARG A 720 -16.52 22.56 -8.46
N GLU A 721 -15.41 21.94 -8.07
CA GLU A 721 -14.13 22.09 -8.76
C GLU A 721 -14.22 21.63 -10.21
N TRP A 722 -14.84 20.47 -10.44
CA TRP A 722 -15.03 19.93 -11.78
C TRP A 722 -15.91 20.83 -12.64
N VAL A 723 -17.03 21.31 -12.10
CA VAL A 723 -17.94 22.22 -12.83
C VAL A 723 -17.26 23.55 -13.13
N GLU A 724 -16.51 24.11 -12.19
CA GLU A 724 -15.73 25.34 -12.38
C GLU A 724 -14.67 25.14 -13.45
N ASP A 725 -13.94 24.02 -13.45
CA ASP A 725 -12.96 23.68 -14.48
C ASP A 725 -13.59 23.62 -15.88
N ILE A 726 -14.70 22.90 -16.05
CA ILE A 726 -15.42 22.83 -17.33
C ILE A 726 -15.91 24.21 -17.81
N LYS A 727 -16.41 25.05 -16.89
CA LYS A 727 -16.83 26.43 -17.19
C LYS A 727 -15.65 27.30 -17.60
N ASN A 728 -14.53 27.23 -16.88
CA ASN A 728 -13.31 27.99 -17.17
C ASN A 728 -12.74 27.61 -18.54
N GLN A 729 -12.91 26.36 -18.94
CA GLN A 729 -12.52 25.85 -20.26
C GLN A 729 -13.52 26.17 -21.39
N GLN A 730 -14.59 26.92 -21.07
CA GLN A 730 -15.61 27.38 -22.02
C GLN A 730 -16.26 26.23 -22.82
N ILE A 731 -16.45 25.06 -22.20
CA ILE A 731 -17.15 23.93 -22.82
C ILE A 731 -18.64 24.03 -22.48
N PRO A 732 -19.54 24.17 -23.48
CA PRO A 732 -20.98 24.12 -23.23
C PRO A 732 -21.40 22.77 -22.65
N PHE A 733 -22.24 22.78 -21.61
CA PHE A 733 -22.86 21.57 -21.10
C PHE A 733 -24.33 21.77 -20.72
N ASN A 734 -25.11 20.70 -20.86
CA ASN A 734 -26.49 20.59 -20.42
C ASN A 734 -26.56 19.70 -19.17
N ASP A 735 -27.26 20.18 -18.13
CA ASP A 735 -27.54 19.41 -16.91
C ASP A 735 -28.91 18.70 -17.03
N PHE A 736 -28.88 17.37 -17.11
CA PHE A 736 -30.06 16.51 -17.16
C PHE A 736 -30.27 15.70 -15.87
N THR A 737 -29.64 16.09 -14.76
CA THR A 737 -29.71 15.35 -13.49
C THR A 737 -31.11 15.30 -12.88
N GLY A 738 -31.98 16.26 -13.21
CA GLY A 738 -33.38 16.33 -12.80
C GLY A 738 -34.37 15.55 -13.69
N GLU A 739 -33.94 15.03 -14.85
CA GLU A 739 -34.83 14.36 -15.80
C GLU A 739 -34.98 12.86 -15.51
N LYS A 740 -36.24 12.37 -15.52
CA LYS A 740 -36.53 10.93 -15.59
C LYS A 740 -36.15 10.47 -17.00
N ASN A 741 -35.20 9.53 -17.11
CA ASN A 741 -34.83 8.96 -18.42
C ASN A 741 -36.03 8.24 -19.03
N GLU A 742 -36.74 8.90 -19.94
CA GLU A 742 -37.57 8.26 -20.95
C GLU A 742 -37.13 8.78 -22.31
N LYS A 743 -36.15 8.11 -22.92
CA LYS A 743 -36.20 7.69 -24.34
C LYS A 743 -35.00 6.82 -24.71
N LYS A 744 -35.38 5.61 -25.15
CA LYS A 744 -34.70 4.50 -25.87
C LYS A 744 -33.18 4.48 -25.97
#